data_AF-A0A1I7U0R9-F1
#
_entry.id   AF-A0A1I7U0R9-F1
#
_cell.length_a   1.000
_cell.length_b   1.000
_cell.length_c   1.000
_cell.angle_alpha   90.00
_cell.angle_beta   90.00
_cell.angle_gamma   90.00
#
_symmetry.space_group_name_H-M   'P 1'
#
loop_
_entity.id
_entity.type
_entity.pdbx_description
1 polymer ?
#
loop_
_entity_poly.entity_id
_entity_poly.type
_entity_poly.pdbx_seq_one_letter_code
_entity_poly.pdbx_strand_id
1 'polypeptide(L)'
;MPSAFGEKTYVSKEEHEKERSRWLGKMEEVEKRLMDAETLNSSLTINKAELKKKIVEMEKGQRPMIDANRKLSDRNKTLQQEMKKAEQRFSHSRDDFLTLKDIHERLLKENACLKEKRVSPEKLEELSRYRSKVLEYSKCITALRSSAYEKDKRYEMLVQKFKRLQKCLKKSENDDDRMSNGGSDCSAASTVSLDTITEDFEEVFAKDIETDYQALYRENAELQRALNELQLNTSDLSEESFLRDQISFANSTIEQQQLVIDATQDMMSQTAQLKSTIAGQQDHIRCLETTIDDLKQQIASQTERNDVLEFQVLEMEENQKQQDSIAEKNSKFESEKAQLLKELEEVKKAHATQMETMASIRKELEKHKSAAPAANPTVSESEQVKELQQRLEKAESANASINEELRSASKELGKIRFQMQGKESDLNRERKMTEALSAQLQSVVSSSQEEALKKEDELKKLKATVEKQQTDIEKMTADKKEADKKYEALEKEFAAFREEQRPEIRTELERRYEEAKYRLKNALEKIHDYELLYEAAKKAENDGKISKHLEDELIEVKEFNAHLERQFQAQSDIIEALKKKLLQHRSFCDKINKLSELEDASRIQEELVMFSRENNCDEGKLAANIALIIKDIRKNTFYSPLEISTAHHKIRPYSSVDSSAEWQSNSSEGIVSPDEHDE
;
A
#
# COMPACT_ATOMS: atom_id res chain seq x y z
N MET A 1 66.21 51.20 -88.78
CA MET A 1 65.71 49.82 -88.68
C MET A 1 65.36 49.58 -87.21
N PRO A 2 64.14 49.19 -86.80
CA PRO A 2 62.90 48.98 -87.56
C PRO A 2 61.84 50.07 -87.32
N SER A 3 60.98 50.19 -88.33
CA SER A 3 59.74 50.96 -88.37
C SER A 3 58.74 50.45 -87.32
N ALA A 4 58.35 51.30 -86.38
CA ALA A 4 57.17 51.07 -85.52
C ALA A 4 56.45 52.38 -85.15
N PHE A 5 56.71 53.48 -85.88
CA PHE A 5 55.81 54.63 -85.89
C PHE A 5 54.73 54.33 -86.92
N GLY A 6 53.66 53.66 -86.48
CA GLY A 6 52.40 53.70 -87.20
C GLY A 6 52.04 55.16 -87.46
N GLU A 7 51.60 55.45 -88.68
CA GLU A 7 51.14 56.76 -89.12
C GLU A 7 50.33 57.45 -88.02
N LYS A 8 50.67 58.70 -87.71
CA LYS A 8 49.76 59.59 -86.97
C LYS A 8 48.52 59.76 -87.83
N THR A 9 47.58 58.84 -87.68
CA THR A 9 46.20 58.99 -88.14
C THR A 9 45.67 60.19 -87.36
N TYR A 10 45.58 61.33 -88.03
CA TYR A 10 44.90 62.51 -87.50
C TYR A 10 43.41 62.12 -87.38
N VAL A 11 43.04 61.62 -86.21
CA VAL A 11 41.64 61.34 -85.86
C VAL A 11 40.87 62.62 -86.10
N SER A 12 39.86 62.53 -86.98
CA SER A 12 39.03 63.68 -87.30
C SER A 12 38.42 64.22 -86.00
N LYS A 13 38.26 65.55 -85.90
CA LYS A 13 37.57 66.17 -84.76
C LYS A 13 36.20 65.50 -84.52
N GLU A 14 35.55 65.07 -85.58
CA GLU A 14 34.28 64.35 -85.53
C GLU A 14 34.40 62.92 -84.95
N GLU A 15 35.46 62.19 -85.25
CA GLU A 15 35.73 60.87 -84.67
C GLU A 15 36.08 60.97 -83.19
N HIS A 16 36.83 61.99 -82.79
CA HIS A 16 37.11 62.26 -81.39
C HIS A 16 35.84 62.64 -80.60
N GLU A 17 34.94 63.41 -81.21
CA GLU A 17 33.63 63.75 -80.61
C GLU A 17 32.72 62.50 -80.48
N LYS A 18 32.74 61.60 -81.47
CA LYS A 18 32.02 60.32 -81.43
C LYS A 18 32.55 59.39 -80.34
N GLU A 19 33.88 59.24 -80.23
CA GLU A 19 34.51 58.42 -79.20
C GLU A 19 34.24 59.02 -77.81
N ARG A 20 34.33 60.35 -77.65
CA ARG A 20 33.95 61.04 -76.40
C ARG A 20 32.50 60.79 -76.02
N SER A 21 31.57 60.90 -76.97
CA SER A 21 30.13 60.64 -76.75
C SER A 21 29.87 59.18 -76.37
N ARG A 22 30.58 58.24 -76.99
CA ARG A 22 30.52 56.81 -76.65
C ARG A 22 31.03 56.54 -75.23
N TRP A 23 32.14 57.17 -74.83
CA TRP A 23 32.67 57.04 -73.46
C TRP A 23 31.76 57.70 -72.43
N LEU A 24 31.15 58.85 -72.75
CA LEU A 24 30.13 59.47 -71.91
C LEU A 24 28.93 58.55 -71.71
N GLY A 25 28.37 57.98 -72.78
CA GLY A 25 27.26 57.03 -72.67
C GLY A 25 27.60 55.77 -71.87
N LYS A 26 28.85 55.25 -71.98
CA LYS A 26 29.32 54.16 -71.12
C LYS A 26 29.46 54.58 -69.65
N MET A 27 29.90 55.80 -69.39
CA MET A 27 30.00 56.38 -68.04
C MET A 27 28.62 56.48 -67.41
N GLU A 28 27.65 57.06 -68.12
CA GLU A 28 26.25 57.16 -67.70
C GLU A 28 25.62 55.79 -67.44
N GLU A 29 25.91 54.78 -68.27
CA GLU A 29 25.43 53.41 -68.06
C GLU A 29 26.03 52.77 -66.80
N VAL A 30 27.32 53.00 -66.53
CA VAL A 30 27.99 52.51 -65.32
C VAL A 30 27.46 53.22 -64.08
N GLU A 31 27.25 54.54 -64.13
CA GLU A 31 26.64 55.32 -63.04
C GLU A 31 25.22 54.83 -62.74
N LYS A 32 24.42 54.57 -63.78
CA LYS A 32 23.08 54.00 -63.59
C LYS A 32 23.12 52.63 -62.92
N ARG A 33 24.00 51.73 -63.37
CA ARG A 33 24.18 50.40 -62.74
C ARG A 33 24.67 50.51 -61.29
N LEU A 34 25.52 51.48 -60.98
CA LEU A 34 25.98 51.73 -59.62
C LEU A 34 24.80 52.17 -58.74
N MET A 35 23.96 53.09 -59.22
CA MET A 35 22.77 53.56 -58.51
C MET A 35 21.75 52.43 -58.28
N ASP A 36 21.54 51.57 -59.27
CA ASP A 36 20.69 50.37 -59.15
C ASP A 36 21.25 49.40 -58.10
N ALA A 37 22.58 49.20 -58.09
CA ALA A 37 23.25 48.35 -57.10
C ALA A 37 23.18 48.91 -55.67
N GLU A 38 23.30 50.23 -55.50
CA GLU A 38 23.13 50.90 -54.20
C GLU A 38 21.70 50.74 -53.68
N THR A 39 20.71 50.89 -54.56
CA THR A 39 19.29 50.70 -54.23
C THR A 39 19.01 49.26 -53.80
N LEU A 40 19.56 48.27 -54.54
CA LEU A 40 19.44 46.86 -54.20
C LEU A 40 20.11 46.54 -52.85
N ASN A 41 21.29 47.09 -52.59
CA ASN A 41 22.02 46.86 -51.34
C ASN A 41 21.30 47.47 -50.12
N SER A 42 20.65 48.63 -50.30
CA SER A 42 19.78 49.24 -49.30
C SER A 42 18.57 48.34 -48.99
N SER A 43 17.89 47.84 -50.03
CA SER A 43 16.77 46.89 -49.88
C SER A 43 17.21 45.60 -49.16
N LEU A 44 18.38 45.05 -49.50
CA LEU A 44 18.93 43.87 -48.85
C LEU A 44 19.19 44.08 -47.36
N THR A 45 19.67 45.28 -47.00
CA THR A 45 19.94 45.66 -45.60
C THR A 45 18.66 45.72 -44.80
N ILE A 46 17.58 46.29 -45.37
CA ILE A 46 16.26 46.34 -44.76
C ILE A 46 15.69 44.92 -44.58
N ASN A 47 15.71 44.10 -45.63
CA ASN A 47 15.23 42.72 -45.58
C ASN A 47 15.99 41.89 -44.52
N LYS A 48 17.30 42.10 -44.38
CA LYS A 48 18.10 41.44 -43.34
C LYS A 48 17.69 41.86 -41.93
N ALA A 49 17.35 43.13 -41.73
CA ALA A 49 16.86 43.62 -40.45
C ALA A 49 15.47 43.07 -40.12
N GLU A 50 14.56 43.01 -41.10
CA GLU A 50 13.23 42.43 -40.95
C GLU A 50 13.28 40.93 -40.63
N LEU A 51 14.13 40.17 -41.32
CA LEU A 51 14.33 38.75 -41.04
C LEU A 51 14.86 38.53 -39.61
N LYS A 52 15.85 39.32 -39.17
CA LYS A 52 16.34 39.25 -37.78
C LYS A 52 15.24 39.54 -36.77
N LYS A 53 14.41 40.56 -37.02
CA LYS A 53 13.26 40.88 -36.16
C LYS A 53 12.28 39.72 -36.09
N LYS A 54 11.95 39.11 -37.23
CA LYS A 54 11.03 37.97 -37.32
C LYS A 54 11.57 36.74 -36.60
N ILE A 55 12.88 36.47 -36.68
CA ILE A 55 13.53 35.40 -35.90
C ILE A 55 13.36 35.64 -34.40
N VAL A 56 13.65 36.84 -33.91
CA VAL A 56 13.50 37.18 -32.49
C VAL A 56 12.04 37.07 -32.02
N GLU A 57 11.08 37.47 -32.85
CA GLU A 57 9.65 37.31 -32.54
C GLU A 57 9.23 35.83 -32.48
N MET A 58 9.70 34.99 -33.40
CA MET A 58 9.46 33.54 -33.35
C MET A 58 10.10 32.90 -32.11
N GLU A 59 11.34 33.25 -31.77
CA GLU A 59 12.01 32.76 -30.57
C GLU A 59 11.27 33.19 -29.29
N LYS A 60 10.77 34.42 -29.24
CA LYS A 60 9.97 34.93 -28.13
C LYS A 60 8.63 34.17 -28.01
N GLY A 61 8.02 33.79 -29.12
CA GLY A 61 6.80 32.97 -29.15
C GLY A 61 7.02 31.51 -28.73
N GLN A 62 8.18 30.92 -29.08
CA GLN A 62 8.51 29.53 -28.75
C GLN A 62 8.96 29.35 -27.30
N ARG A 63 9.61 30.35 -26.70
CA ARG A 63 10.20 30.25 -25.36
C ARG A 63 9.20 29.86 -24.25
N PRO A 64 7.98 30.42 -24.18
CA PRO A 64 6.95 29.98 -23.23
C PRO A 64 6.55 28.51 -23.40
N MET A 65 6.49 28.00 -24.65
CA MET A 65 6.19 26.58 -24.88
C MET A 65 7.34 25.67 -24.40
N ILE A 66 8.59 26.07 -24.64
CA ILE A 66 9.76 25.34 -24.16
C ILE A 66 9.76 25.29 -22.62
N ASP A 67 9.49 26.42 -21.97
CA ASP A 67 9.41 26.50 -20.51
C ASP A 67 8.22 25.69 -19.94
N ALA A 68 7.07 25.70 -20.61
CA ALA A 68 5.92 24.88 -20.26
C ALA A 68 6.22 23.39 -20.40
N ASN A 69 6.85 22.97 -21.50
CA ASN A 69 7.28 21.59 -21.71
C ASN A 69 8.33 21.14 -20.68
N ARG A 70 9.25 22.02 -20.30
CA ARG A 70 10.23 21.74 -19.24
C ARG A 70 9.52 21.51 -17.89
N LYS A 71 8.58 22.38 -17.51
CA LYS A 71 7.77 22.22 -16.29
C LYS A 71 6.95 20.94 -16.30
N LEU A 72 6.34 20.60 -17.44
CA LEU A 72 5.61 19.34 -17.61
C LEU A 72 6.53 18.13 -17.46
N SER A 73 7.72 18.17 -18.06
CA SER A 73 8.71 17.11 -17.91
C SER A 73 9.16 16.93 -16.47
N ASP A 74 9.40 18.01 -15.74
CA ASP A 74 9.77 17.95 -14.32
C ASP A 74 8.62 17.42 -13.46
N ARG A 75 7.37 17.84 -13.73
CA ARG A 75 6.18 17.28 -13.07
C ARG A 75 6.01 15.78 -13.34
N ASN A 76 6.24 15.33 -14.57
CA ASN A 76 6.21 13.91 -14.92
C ASN A 76 7.28 13.11 -14.17
N LYS A 77 8.49 13.65 -14.00
CA LYS A 77 9.53 12.99 -13.18
C LYS A 77 9.10 12.85 -11.73
N THR A 78 8.50 13.88 -11.14
CA THR A 78 7.99 13.83 -9.76
C THR A 78 6.88 12.78 -9.64
N LEU A 79 5.90 12.77 -10.55
CA LEU A 79 4.82 11.79 -10.56
C LEU A 79 5.35 10.35 -10.72
N GLN A 80 6.35 10.12 -11.56
CA GLN A 80 7.00 8.80 -11.68
C GLN A 80 7.68 8.37 -10.38
N GLN A 81 8.32 9.30 -9.65
CA GLN A 81 8.91 8.99 -8.35
C GLN A 81 7.85 8.69 -7.29
N GLU A 82 6.74 9.41 -7.28
CA GLU A 82 5.60 9.16 -6.38
C GLU A 82 4.95 7.80 -6.68
N MET A 83 4.75 7.48 -7.96
CA MET A 83 4.24 6.18 -8.40
C MET A 83 5.15 5.05 -7.92
N LYS A 84 6.47 5.17 -8.10
CA LYS A 84 7.44 4.19 -7.61
C LYS A 84 7.40 4.01 -6.09
N LYS A 85 7.21 5.10 -5.33
CA LYS A 85 7.03 5.03 -3.87
C LYS A 85 5.71 4.34 -3.49
N ALA A 86 4.63 4.59 -4.22
CA ALA A 86 3.34 3.93 -4.01
C ALA A 86 3.43 2.43 -4.32
N GLU A 87 4.08 2.04 -5.41
CA GLU A 87 4.35 0.64 -5.76
C GLU A 87 5.18 -0.07 -4.69
N GLN A 88 6.21 0.59 -4.16
CA GLN A 88 6.99 0.05 -3.05
C GLN A 88 6.11 -0.16 -1.80
N ARG A 89 5.29 0.83 -1.41
CA ARG A 89 4.37 0.67 -0.27
C ARG A 89 3.37 -0.47 -0.48
N PHE A 90 2.87 -0.62 -1.70
CA PHE A 90 1.97 -1.72 -2.04
C PHE A 90 2.69 -3.08 -1.95
N SER A 91 3.94 -3.17 -2.40
CA SER A 91 4.75 -4.38 -2.23
C SER A 91 4.94 -4.73 -0.75
N HIS A 92 5.31 -3.77 0.09
CA HIS A 92 5.45 -4.01 1.54
C HIS A 92 4.14 -4.45 2.17
N SER A 93 3.02 -3.77 1.86
CA SER A 93 1.70 -4.14 2.38
C SER A 93 1.26 -5.54 1.93
N ARG A 94 1.60 -5.94 0.70
CA ARG A 94 1.34 -7.30 0.21
C ARG A 94 2.15 -8.33 0.99
N ASP A 95 3.42 -8.04 1.27
CA ASP A 95 4.31 -8.94 2.01
C ASP A 95 3.87 -9.05 3.49
N ASP A 96 3.41 -7.95 4.09
CA ASP A 96 2.80 -7.94 5.43
C ASP A 96 1.51 -8.78 5.45
N PHE A 97 0.66 -8.65 4.43
CA PHE A 97 -0.56 -9.44 4.31
C PHE A 97 -0.27 -10.94 4.17
N LEU A 98 0.76 -11.31 3.39
CA LEU A 98 1.20 -12.70 3.29
C LEU A 98 1.68 -13.23 4.64
N THR A 99 2.47 -12.44 5.36
CA THR A 99 2.94 -12.80 6.71
C THR A 99 1.77 -12.97 7.68
N LEU A 100 0.80 -12.07 7.65
CA LEU A 100 -0.39 -12.15 8.49
C LEU A 100 -1.25 -13.36 8.15
N LYS A 101 -1.39 -13.70 6.86
CA LYS A 101 -2.07 -14.90 6.38
C LYS A 101 -1.38 -16.16 6.91
N ASP A 102 -0.06 -16.25 6.83
CA ASP A 102 0.71 -17.40 7.34
C ASP A 102 0.55 -17.57 8.86
N ILE A 103 0.53 -16.46 9.61
CA ILE A 103 0.24 -16.46 11.04
C ILE A 103 -1.19 -16.93 11.32
N HIS A 104 -2.17 -16.44 10.56
CA HIS A 104 -3.56 -16.84 10.69
C HIS A 104 -3.76 -18.34 10.41
N GLU A 105 -3.17 -18.88 9.34
CA GLU A 105 -3.20 -20.31 9.02
C GLU A 105 -2.56 -21.14 10.15
N ARG A 106 -1.47 -20.66 10.76
CA ARG A 106 -0.83 -21.31 11.91
C ARG A 106 -1.76 -21.34 13.12
N LEU A 107 -2.41 -20.22 13.44
CA LEU A 107 -3.36 -20.12 14.54
C LEU A 107 -4.60 -21.01 14.30
N LEU A 108 -5.09 -21.10 13.07
CA LEU A 108 -6.18 -22.02 12.73
C LEU A 108 -5.80 -23.48 12.97
N LYS A 109 -4.58 -23.89 12.58
CA LYS A 109 -4.06 -25.24 12.85
C LYS A 109 -3.93 -25.50 14.36
N GLU A 110 -3.40 -24.55 15.10
CA GLU A 110 -3.28 -24.67 16.56
C GLU A 110 -4.65 -24.74 17.24
N ASN A 111 -5.61 -23.91 16.82
CA ASN A 111 -6.98 -23.94 17.32
C ASN A 111 -7.67 -25.27 17.01
N ALA A 112 -7.47 -25.84 15.82
CA ALA A 112 -7.95 -27.18 15.48
C ALA A 112 -7.34 -28.26 16.40
N CYS A 113 -6.03 -28.23 16.63
CA CYS A 113 -5.36 -29.13 17.58
C CYS A 113 -5.88 -28.97 19.01
N LEU A 114 -6.15 -27.74 19.46
CA LEU A 114 -6.72 -27.47 20.78
C LEU A 114 -8.17 -27.94 20.89
N LYS A 115 -8.97 -27.79 19.82
CA LYS A 115 -10.32 -28.36 19.75
C LYS A 115 -10.28 -29.88 19.82
N GLU A 116 -9.38 -30.55 19.12
CA GLU A 116 -9.21 -32.01 19.22
C GLU A 116 -8.85 -32.43 20.65
N LYS A 117 -7.93 -31.71 21.30
CA LYS A 117 -7.59 -31.91 22.72
C LYS A 117 -8.76 -31.67 23.67
N ARG A 118 -9.63 -30.69 23.39
CA ARG A 118 -10.82 -30.36 24.20
C ARG A 118 -11.98 -31.34 23.99
N VAL A 119 -12.13 -31.89 22.79
CA VAL A 119 -13.23 -32.81 22.44
C VAL A 119 -12.93 -34.23 22.93
N SER A 120 -11.66 -34.59 23.16
CA SER A 120 -11.27 -35.95 23.59
C SER A 120 -10.17 -36.01 24.68
N PRO A 121 -10.23 -35.21 25.77
CA PRO A 121 -9.20 -35.19 26.80
C PRO A 121 -9.05 -36.56 27.49
N GLU A 122 -10.18 -37.21 27.80
CA GLU A 122 -10.21 -38.54 28.43
C GLU A 122 -9.57 -39.61 27.54
N LYS A 123 -9.85 -39.62 26.23
CA LYS A 123 -9.26 -40.61 25.30
C LYS A 123 -7.75 -40.41 25.11
N LEU A 124 -7.27 -39.17 25.16
CA LEU A 124 -5.84 -38.87 25.08
C LEU A 124 -5.10 -39.25 26.38
N GLU A 125 -5.72 -39.01 27.53
CA GLU A 125 -5.19 -39.44 28.82
C GLU A 125 -5.20 -40.97 28.94
N GLU A 126 -6.25 -41.63 28.47
CA GLU A 126 -6.35 -43.10 28.41
C GLU A 126 -5.28 -43.68 27.47
N LEU A 127 -5.05 -43.09 26.30
CA LEU A 127 -3.94 -43.44 25.40
C LEU A 127 -2.57 -43.24 26.06
N SER A 128 -2.39 -42.19 26.85
CA SER A 128 -1.17 -41.94 27.63
C SER A 128 -0.97 -43.03 28.70
N ARG A 129 -2.04 -43.38 29.43
CA ARG A 129 -2.03 -44.50 30.40
C ARG A 129 -1.70 -45.83 29.72
N TYR A 130 -2.28 -46.13 28.56
CA TYR A 130 -1.96 -47.34 27.80
C TYR A 130 -0.50 -47.34 27.32
N ARG A 131 0.02 -46.21 26.83
CA ARG A 131 1.44 -46.08 26.46
C ARG A 131 2.37 -46.32 27.64
N SER A 132 2.06 -45.77 28.82
CA SER A 132 2.83 -46.00 30.05
C SER A 132 2.77 -47.48 30.48
N LYS A 133 1.59 -48.11 30.48
CA LYS A 133 1.44 -49.55 30.78
C LYS A 133 2.21 -50.43 29.80
N VAL A 134 2.18 -50.11 28.50
CA VAL A 134 2.97 -50.84 27.48
C VAL A 134 4.47 -50.68 27.75
N LEU A 135 4.91 -49.51 28.18
CA LEU A 135 6.31 -49.27 28.54
C LEU A 135 6.72 -50.09 29.77
N GLU A 136 5.87 -50.14 30.80
CA GLU A 136 6.08 -50.96 32.00
C GLU A 136 6.13 -52.45 31.67
N TYR A 137 5.17 -52.97 30.89
CA TYR A 137 5.22 -54.36 30.44
C TYR A 137 6.48 -54.64 29.62
N SER A 138 6.92 -53.70 28.78
CA SER A 138 8.18 -53.85 28.04
C SER A 138 9.41 -53.91 28.96
N LYS A 139 9.43 -53.12 30.05
CA LYS A 139 10.47 -53.19 31.09
C LYS A 139 10.42 -54.53 31.82
N CYS A 140 9.25 -54.99 32.24
CA CYS A 140 9.07 -56.30 32.88
C CYS A 140 9.52 -57.45 31.98
N ILE A 141 9.13 -57.44 30.70
CA ILE A 141 9.57 -58.43 29.71
C ILE A 141 11.10 -58.42 29.57
N THR A 142 11.71 -57.24 29.53
CA THR A 142 13.17 -57.10 29.45
C THR A 142 13.86 -57.65 30.71
N ALA A 143 13.35 -57.33 31.90
CA ALA A 143 13.87 -57.87 33.16
C ALA A 143 13.74 -59.39 33.24
N LEU A 144 12.61 -59.95 32.80
CA LEU A 144 12.39 -61.40 32.73
C LEU A 144 13.35 -62.08 31.76
N ARG A 145 13.60 -61.48 30.58
CA ARG A 145 14.60 -61.97 29.62
C ARG A 145 16.01 -61.94 30.20
N SER A 146 16.39 -60.85 30.87
CA SER A 146 17.69 -60.74 31.54
C SER A 146 17.83 -61.77 32.68
N SER A 147 16.77 -62.01 33.45
CA SER A 147 16.75 -63.03 34.50
C SER A 147 16.89 -64.45 33.92
N ALA A 148 16.19 -64.75 32.82
CA ALA A 148 16.33 -66.02 32.13
C ALA A 148 17.76 -66.22 31.59
N TYR A 149 18.34 -65.19 30.98
CA TYR A 149 19.72 -65.21 30.51
C TYR A 149 20.73 -65.44 31.65
N GLU A 150 20.52 -64.82 32.82
CA GLU A 150 21.38 -65.03 33.98
C GLU A 150 21.24 -66.46 34.56
N LYS A 151 20.04 -67.05 34.53
CA LYS A 151 19.84 -68.46 34.86
C LYS A 151 20.59 -69.38 33.89
N ASP A 152 20.50 -69.13 32.59
CA ASP A 152 21.22 -69.90 31.58
C ASP A 152 22.74 -69.80 31.77
N LYS A 153 23.25 -68.60 32.06
CA LYS A 153 24.67 -68.37 32.35
C LYS A 153 25.12 -69.13 33.61
N ARG A 154 24.32 -69.14 34.67
CA ARG A 154 24.59 -69.93 35.89
C ARG A 154 24.60 -71.42 35.58
N TYR A 155 23.66 -71.89 34.77
CA TYR A 155 23.61 -73.29 34.33
C TYR A 155 24.85 -73.64 33.50
N GLU A 156 25.27 -72.78 32.58
CA GLU A 156 26.47 -72.98 31.77
C GLU A 156 27.74 -73.02 32.63
N MET A 157 27.86 -72.13 33.63
CA MET A 157 28.96 -72.19 34.60
C MET A 157 28.95 -73.48 35.43
N LEU A 158 27.78 -73.96 35.82
CA LEU A 158 27.65 -75.23 36.53
C LEU A 158 28.10 -76.40 35.65
N VAL A 159 27.68 -76.42 34.38
CA VAL A 159 28.13 -77.40 33.38
C VAL A 159 29.65 -77.31 33.18
N GLN A 160 30.24 -76.10 33.12
CA GLN A 160 31.68 -75.94 33.02
C GLN A 160 32.41 -76.46 34.26
N LYS A 161 31.91 -76.18 35.47
CA LYS A 161 32.46 -76.74 36.72
C LYS A 161 32.36 -78.26 36.73
N PHE A 162 31.24 -78.82 36.28
CA PHE A 162 31.05 -80.26 36.17
C PHE A 162 32.02 -80.89 35.16
N LYS A 163 32.25 -80.26 34.00
CA LYS A 163 33.27 -80.66 33.03
C LYS A 163 34.70 -80.57 33.60
N ARG A 164 35.01 -79.57 34.44
CA ARG A 164 36.31 -79.46 35.13
C ARG A 164 36.48 -80.57 36.16
N LEU A 165 35.45 -80.85 36.97
CA LEU A 165 35.47 -81.96 37.93
C LEU A 165 35.65 -83.31 37.24
N GLN A 166 34.96 -83.55 36.11
CA GLN A 166 35.22 -84.74 35.29
C GLN A 166 36.65 -84.81 34.74
N LYS A 167 37.25 -83.66 34.36
CA LYS A 167 38.67 -83.60 33.96
C LYS A 167 39.63 -83.87 35.12
N CYS A 168 39.29 -83.44 36.34
CA CYS A 168 40.08 -83.72 37.55
C CYS A 168 39.97 -85.19 37.97
N LEU A 169 38.78 -85.80 37.86
CA LEU A 169 38.59 -87.24 38.06
C LEU A 169 39.34 -88.09 37.01
N LYS A 170 39.55 -87.57 35.80
CA LYS A 170 40.42 -88.18 34.78
C LYS A 170 41.92 -87.89 34.99
N LYS A 171 42.28 -87.09 36.00
CA LYS A 171 43.66 -86.70 36.33
C LYS A 171 44.13 -87.25 37.69
N SER A 172 43.35 -88.11 38.35
CA SER A 172 43.74 -88.78 39.59
C SER A 172 44.38 -90.16 39.38
N GLU A 173 44.91 -90.41 38.18
CA GLU A 173 45.90 -91.48 37.94
C GLU A 173 47.23 -90.79 37.64
N ASN A 174 48.14 -90.85 38.62
CA ASN A 174 49.55 -90.45 38.63
C ASN A 174 49.92 -89.15 39.39
N ASP A 175 50.50 -89.45 40.55
CA ASP A 175 51.65 -88.84 41.21
C ASP A 175 51.43 -87.82 42.33
N ASP A 176 52.06 -88.22 43.44
CA ASP A 176 52.01 -87.76 44.81
C ASP A 176 52.81 -86.46 45.09
N ASP A 177 52.51 -85.92 46.26
CA ASP A 177 53.40 -85.23 47.19
C ASP A 177 53.90 -83.81 46.89
N ARG A 178 53.26 -82.84 47.55
CA ARG A 178 53.94 -82.08 48.63
C ARG A 178 52.96 -81.37 49.58
N MET A 179 53.20 -81.64 50.85
CA MET A 179 52.52 -81.18 52.07
C MET A 179 52.75 -79.70 52.41
N SER A 180 51.91 -79.21 53.35
CA SER A 180 52.10 -78.06 54.28
C SER A 180 51.62 -76.69 53.75
N ASN A 181 50.78 -75.87 54.40
CA ASN A 181 50.18 -75.74 55.74
C ASN A 181 48.88 -74.91 55.53
N GLY A 182 47.73 -75.13 56.16
CA GLY A 182 47.49 -74.94 57.60
C GLY A 182 46.77 -73.60 57.87
N GLY A 183 45.43 -73.62 57.88
CA GLY A 183 44.50 -72.55 58.30
C GLY A 183 43.09 -72.88 57.79
N SER A 184 42.22 -73.53 58.58
CA SER A 184 41.23 -72.87 59.47
C SER A 184 40.49 -71.75 58.70
N ASP A 185 39.23 -71.87 58.29
CA ASP A 185 38.06 -72.31 59.06
C ASP A 185 37.07 -73.12 58.21
N CYS A 186 36.86 -74.38 58.59
CA CYS A 186 35.59 -75.06 58.36
C CYS A 186 34.73 -74.80 59.61
N SER A 187 34.04 -73.68 59.64
CA SER A 187 32.93 -73.46 60.56
C SER A 187 31.64 -73.76 59.83
N ALA A 188 31.06 -74.88 60.26
CA ALA A 188 29.63 -75.11 60.42
C ALA A 188 28.71 -74.54 59.32
N ALA A 189 28.15 -75.47 58.57
CA ALA A 189 26.80 -75.37 58.06
C ALA A 189 25.91 -74.53 58.99
N SER A 190 25.64 -73.30 58.57
CA SER A 190 24.44 -72.59 59.00
C SER A 190 23.29 -73.30 58.28
N THR A 191 22.67 -74.23 58.99
CA THR A 191 21.29 -74.59 58.76
C THR A 191 20.46 -73.32 58.94
N VAL A 192 20.29 -72.55 57.88
CA VAL A 192 19.07 -71.74 57.75
C VAL A 192 17.98 -72.77 57.57
N SER A 193 17.17 -72.96 58.61
CA SER A 193 16.09 -73.93 58.57
C SER A 193 15.16 -73.57 57.42
N LEU A 194 14.52 -74.57 56.84
CA LEU A 194 13.45 -74.33 55.88
C LEU A 194 12.29 -73.53 56.49
N ASP A 195 12.26 -73.35 57.82
CA ASP A 195 11.31 -72.45 58.49
C ASP A 195 11.68 -70.96 58.31
N THR A 196 12.96 -70.60 58.19
CA THR A 196 13.37 -69.17 58.07
C THR A 196 13.09 -68.58 56.67
N ILE A 197 13.06 -69.41 55.61
CA ILE A 197 12.68 -68.93 54.27
C ILE A 197 11.17 -68.68 54.20
N THR A 198 10.37 -69.49 54.90
CA THR A 198 8.91 -69.31 54.93
C THR A 198 8.53 -68.08 55.77
N GLU A 199 9.19 -67.85 56.90
CA GLU A 199 9.02 -66.63 57.72
C GLU A 199 9.50 -65.36 56.99
N ASP A 200 10.60 -65.40 56.25
CA ASP A 200 11.08 -64.21 55.50
C ASP A 200 10.16 -63.83 54.33
N PHE A 201 9.48 -64.79 53.68
CA PHE A 201 8.49 -64.47 52.65
C PHE A 201 7.15 -64.03 53.25
N GLU A 202 6.69 -64.63 54.35
CA GLU A 202 5.46 -64.20 55.03
C GLU A 202 5.63 -62.84 55.71
N GLU A 203 6.76 -62.55 56.35
CA GLU A 203 7.00 -61.26 57.01
C GLU A 203 7.18 -60.12 56.00
N VAL A 204 7.86 -60.35 54.87
CA VAL A 204 8.04 -59.32 53.83
C VAL A 204 6.75 -59.07 53.07
N PHE A 205 5.99 -60.11 52.68
CA PHE A 205 4.68 -59.89 52.06
C PHE A 205 3.66 -59.31 53.05
N ALA A 206 3.68 -59.70 54.32
CA ALA A 206 2.81 -59.11 55.33
C ALA A 206 3.17 -57.65 55.59
N LYS A 207 4.45 -57.29 55.69
CA LYS A 207 4.89 -55.89 55.81
C LYS A 207 4.54 -55.06 54.57
N ASP A 208 4.74 -55.59 53.37
CA ASP A 208 4.43 -54.87 52.12
C ASP A 208 2.92 -54.68 51.97
N ILE A 209 2.12 -55.70 52.28
CA ILE A 209 0.65 -55.58 52.31
C ILE A 209 0.21 -54.60 53.40
N GLU A 210 0.81 -54.64 54.59
CA GLU A 210 0.49 -53.72 55.68
C GLU A 210 0.92 -52.28 55.36
N THR A 211 2.05 -52.07 54.68
CA THR A 211 2.46 -50.73 54.21
C THR A 211 1.56 -50.24 53.09
N ASP A 212 1.13 -51.09 52.16
CA ASP A 212 0.16 -50.74 51.13
C ASP A 212 -1.21 -50.41 51.73
N TYR A 213 -1.68 -51.17 52.73
CA TYR A 213 -2.90 -50.83 53.46
C TYR A 213 -2.77 -49.53 54.24
N GLN A 214 -1.64 -49.28 54.90
CA GLN A 214 -1.40 -48.01 55.60
C GLN A 214 -1.30 -46.83 54.63
N ALA A 215 -0.71 -47.03 53.44
CA ALA A 215 -0.67 -46.03 52.37
C ALA A 215 -2.08 -45.74 51.84
N LEU A 216 -2.88 -46.77 51.60
CA LEU A 216 -4.29 -46.65 51.23
C LEU A 216 -5.12 -45.96 52.31
N TYR A 217 -4.88 -46.23 53.60
CA TYR A 217 -5.56 -45.53 54.69
C TYR A 217 -5.14 -44.05 54.79
N ARG A 218 -3.87 -43.72 54.52
CA ARG A 218 -3.41 -42.33 54.44
C ARG A 218 -4.00 -41.61 53.24
N GLU A 219 -4.00 -42.25 52.07
CA GLU A 219 -4.58 -41.73 50.85
C GLU A 219 -6.10 -41.55 51.00
N ASN A 220 -6.79 -42.49 51.65
CA ASN A 220 -8.22 -42.37 51.92
C ASN A 220 -8.52 -41.30 52.98
N ALA A 221 -7.64 -41.12 53.98
CA ALA A 221 -7.73 -40.01 54.93
C ALA A 221 -7.43 -38.65 54.28
N GLU A 222 -6.52 -38.60 53.31
CA GLU A 222 -6.22 -37.41 52.50
C GLU A 222 -7.35 -37.10 51.52
N LEU A 223 -7.94 -38.11 50.88
CA LEU A 223 -9.13 -37.97 50.07
C LEU A 223 -10.33 -37.53 50.89
N GLN A 224 -10.53 -38.05 52.11
CA GLN A 224 -11.56 -37.57 53.02
C GLN A 224 -11.26 -36.14 53.51
N ARG A 225 -9.99 -35.76 53.65
CA ARG A 225 -9.61 -34.37 53.94
C ARG A 225 -9.92 -33.45 52.77
N ALA A 226 -9.56 -33.84 51.55
CA ALA A 226 -9.84 -33.09 50.32
C ALA A 226 -11.35 -33.04 50.01
N LEU A 227 -12.09 -34.10 50.30
CA LEU A 227 -13.54 -34.16 50.16
C LEU A 227 -14.23 -33.28 51.22
N ASN A 228 -13.72 -33.26 52.45
CA ASN A 228 -14.19 -32.35 53.50
C ASN A 228 -13.82 -30.90 53.20
N GLU A 229 -12.64 -30.62 52.62
CA GLU A 229 -12.25 -29.28 52.15
C GLU A 229 -13.14 -28.81 50.98
N LEU A 230 -13.49 -29.69 50.04
CA LEU A 230 -14.46 -29.41 48.99
C LEU A 230 -15.86 -29.18 49.57
N GLN A 231 -16.29 -30.00 50.53
CA GLN A 231 -17.57 -29.81 51.22
C GLN A 231 -17.61 -28.51 52.03
N LEU A 232 -16.54 -28.14 52.72
CA LEU A 232 -16.41 -26.87 53.44
C LEU A 232 -16.41 -25.66 52.50
N ASN A 233 -15.82 -25.79 51.31
CA ASN A 233 -15.82 -24.74 50.28
C ASN A 233 -17.16 -24.62 49.52
N THR A 234 -17.98 -25.68 49.47
CA THR A 234 -19.34 -25.63 48.91
C THR A 234 -20.43 -25.29 49.94
N SER A 235 -20.11 -25.34 51.24
CA SER A 235 -21.10 -25.10 52.30
C SER A 235 -21.43 -23.62 52.52
N ASP A 236 -20.57 -22.70 52.05
CA ASP A 236 -20.67 -21.26 52.37
C ASP A 236 -21.03 -20.37 51.16
N LEU A 237 -21.26 -20.96 49.98
CA LEU A 237 -21.78 -20.26 48.79
C LEU A 237 -22.85 -21.14 48.16
N SER A 238 -24.10 -20.67 48.15
CA SER A 238 -25.22 -21.40 47.52
C SER A 238 -24.80 -21.86 46.12
N GLU A 239 -24.87 -23.16 45.82
CA GLU A 239 -24.52 -23.73 44.51
C GLU A 239 -25.21 -23.01 43.34
N GLU A 240 -26.37 -22.39 43.62
CA GLU A 240 -27.14 -21.54 42.72
C GLU A 240 -26.42 -20.25 42.29
N SER A 241 -25.61 -19.63 43.16
CA SER A 241 -24.78 -18.45 42.83
C SER A 241 -23.65 -18.81 41.88
N PHE A 242 -22.94 -19.91 42.12
CA PHE A 242 -21.82 -20.32 41.28
C PHE A 242 -22.28 -20.76 39.87
N LEU A 243 -23.38 -21.52 39.79
CA LEU A 243 -23.99 -21.89 38.51
C LEU A 243 -24.53 -20.67 37.77
N ARG A 244 -25.14 -19.70 38.47
CA ARG A 244 -25.62 -18.45 37.87
C ARG A 244 -24.46 -17.61 37.33
N ASP A 245 -23.33 -17.53 38.02
CA ASP A 245 -22.15 -16.80 37.55
C ASP A 245 -21.50 -17.50 36.35
N GLN A 246 -21.47 -18.83 36.34
CA GLN A 246 -20.95 -19.60 35.22
C GLN A 246 -21.85 -19.50 33.97
N ILE A 247 -23.18 -19.48 34.15
CA ILE A 247 -24.15 -19.23 33.09
C ILE A 247 -24.06 -17.77 32.60
N SER A 248 -23.88 -16.81 33.51
CA SER A 248 -23.67 -15.40 33.17
C SER A 248 -22.41 -15.21 32.31
N PHE A 249 -21.32 -15.87 32.70
CA PHE A 249 -20.07 -15.86 31.93
C PHE A 249 -20.23 -16.53 30.55
N ALA A 250 -20.94 -17.66 30.48
CA ALA A 250 -21.23 -18.32 29.22
C ALA A 250 -22.10 -17.44 28.30
N ASN A 251 -23.13 -16.78 28.84
CA ASN A 251 -24.01 -15.88 28.09
C ASN A 251 -23.25 -14.64 27.60
N SER A 252 -22.41 -14.02 28.44
CA SER A 252 -21.55 -12.91 28.02
C SER A 252 -20.57 -13.32 26.92
N THR A 253 -20.03 -14.54 27.00
CA THR A 253 -19.15 -15.09 25.94
C THR A 253 -19.93 -15.32 24.63
N ILE A 254 -21.15 -15.84 24.70
CA ILE A 254 -22.02 -16.05 23.53
C ILE A 254 -22.38 -14.70 22.90
N GLU A 255 -22.74 -13.71 23.70
CA GLU A 255 -23.07 -12.36 23.24
C GLU A 255 -21.86 -11.69 22.56
N GLN A 256 -20.67 -11.83 23.13
CA GLN A 256 -19.44 -11.35 22.51
C GLN A 256 -19.13 -12.07 21.18
N GLN A 257 -19.38 -13.39 21.10
CA GLN A 257 -19.22 -14.13 19.85
C GLN A 257 -20.26 -13.70 18.80
N GLN A 258 -21.49 -13.40 19.20
CA GLN A 258 -22.53 -12.91 18.31
C GLN A 258 -22.16 -11.55 17.72
N LEU A 259 -21.64 -10.63 18.53
CA LEU A 259 -21.14 -9.34 18.05
C LEU A 259 -20.01 -9.48 17.02
N VAL A 260 -19.12 -10.46 17.20
CA VAL A 260 -18.04 -10.73 16.23
C VAL A 260 -18.61 -11.32 14.94
N ILE A 261 -19.61 -12.19 15.02
CA ILE A 261 -20.28 -12.76 13.84
C ILE A 261 -20.97 -11.65 13.05
N ASP A 262 -21.74 -10.79 13.73
CA ASP A 262 -22.46 -9.68 13.10
C ASP A 262 -21.49 -8.70 12.44
N ALA A 263 -20.40 -8.31 13.13
CA ALA A 263 -19.36 -7.47 12.57
C ALA A 263 -18.66 -8.10 11.36
N THR A 264 -18.45 -9.43 11.38
CA THR A 264 -17.88 -10.16 10.24
C THR A 264 -18.83 -10.19 9.06
N GLN A 265 -20.13 -10.34 9.30
CA GLN A 265 -21.17 -10.34 8.27
C GLN A 265 -21.35 -8.97 7.63
N ASP A 266 -21.24 -7.89 8.41
CA ASP A 266 -21.22 -6.52 7.91
C ASP A 266 -19.98 -6.25 7.06
N MET A 267 -18.79 -6.68 7.51
CA MET A 267 -17.57 -6.58 6.72
C MET A 267 -17.67 -7.37 5.40
N MET A 268 -18.28 -8.56 5.42
CA MET A 268 -18.52 -9.34 4.20
C MET A 268 -19.46 -8.61 3.25
N SER A 269 -20.51 -7.98 3.76
CA SER A 269 -21.47 -7.20 2.98
C SER A 269 -20.81 -5.96 2.35
N GLN A 270 -20.02 -5.21 3.11
CA GLN A 270 -19.21 -4.09 2.61
C GLN A 270 -18.20 -4.55 1.56
N THR A 271 -17.54 -5.69 1.78
CA THR A 271 -16.60 -6.27 0.82
C THR A 271 -17.31 -6.67 -0.48
N ALA A 272 -18.53 -7.21 -0.40
CA ALA A 272 -19.33 -7.53 -1.58
C ALA A 272 -19.74 -6.27 -2.36
N GLN A 273 -20.16 -5.20 -1.66
CA GLN A 273 -20.46 -3.92 -2.29
C GLN A 273 -19.22 -3.31 -2.98
N LEU A 274 -18.06 -3.31 -2.32
CA LEU A 274 -16.81 -2.82 -2.90
C LEU A 274 -16.42 -3.63 -4.15
N LYS A 275 -16.56 -4.96 -4.11
CA LYS A 275 -16.34 -5.82 -5.30
C LYS A 275 -17.28 -5.46 -6.44
N SER A 276 -18.55 -5.21 -6.15
CA SER A 276 -19.53 -4.78 -7.17
C SER A 276 -19.16 -3.42 -7.77
N THR A 277 -18.73 -2.46 -6.95
CA THR A 277 -18.27 -1.15 -7.41
C THR A 277 -17.01 -1.26 -8.27
N ILE A 278 -16.04 -2.08 -7.86
CA ILE A 278 -14.82 -2.33 -8.65
C ILE A 278 -15.17 -2.95 -10.00
N ALA A 279 -16.06 -3.94 -10.04
CA ALA A 279 -16.51 -4.54 -11.29
C ALA A 279 -17.18 -3.51 -12.21
N GLY A 280 -18.07 -2.67 -11.67
CA GLY A 280 -18.70 -1.59 -12.44
C GLY A 280 -17.69 -0.55 -12.96
N GLN A 281 -16.68 -0.20 -12.16
CA GLN A 281 -15.59 0.69 -12.59
C GLN A 281 -14.73 0.05 -13.68
N GLN A 282 -14.44 -1.26 -13.60
CA GLN A 282 -13.70 -1.99 -14.64
C GLN A 282 -14.46 -2.01 -15.96
N ASP A 283 -15.78 -2.21 -15.93
CA ASP A 283 -16.60 -2.18 -17.14
C ASP A 283 -16.69 -0.77 -17.74
N HIS A 284 -16.76 0.27 -16.90
CA HIS A 284 -16.71 1.65 -17.37
C HIS A 284 -15.37 1.99 -18.02
N ILE A 285 -14.25 1.58 -17.43
CA ILE A 285 -12.91 1.74 -18.02
C ILE A 285 -12.85 1.06 -19.39
N ARG A 286 -13.35 -0.17 -19.51
CA ARG A 286 -13.39 -0.90 -20.78
C ARG A 286 -14.20 -0.18 -21.86
N CYS A 287 -15.32 0.44 -21.49
CA CYS A 287 -16.11 1.27 -22.41
C CYS A 287 -15.35 2.51 -22.87
N LEU A 288 -14.63 3.18 -21.95
CA LEU A 288 -13.79 4.34 -22.28
C LEU A 288 -12.63 3.95 -23.20
N GLU A 289 -11.97 2.80 -22.95
CA GLU A 289 -10.91 2.27 -23.82
C GLU A 289 -11.43 2.04 -25.25
N THR A 290 -12.60 1.42 -25.38
CA THR A 290 -13.25 1.21 -26.68
C THR A 290 -13.55 2.54 -27.38
N THR A 291 -14.07 3.52 -26.64
CA THR A 291 -14.37 4.86 -27.19
C THR A 291 -13.10 5.59 -27.63
N ILE A 292 -11.99 5.44 -26.89
CA ILE A 292 -10.70 6.01 -27.26
C ILE A 292 -10.19 5.40 -28.57
N ASP A 293 -10.34 4.09 -28.76
CA ASP A 293 -9.90 3.42 -29.97
C ASP A 293 -10.78 3.79 -31.19
N ASP A 294 -12.09 3.94 -31.01
CA ASP A 294 -12.99 4.47 -32.05
C ASP A 294 -12.58 5.90 -32.47
N LEU A 295 -12.28 6.78 -31.50
CA LEU A 295 -11.83 8.14 -31.77
C LEU A 295 -10.47 8.17 -32.49
N LYS A 296 -9.53 7.29 -32.13
CA LYS A 296 -8.24 7.16 -32.85
C LYS A 296 -8.47 6.74 -34.29
N GLN A 297 -9.35 5.78 -34.53
CA GLN A 297 -9.68 5.33 -35.89
C GLN A 297 -10.34 6.45 -36.71
N GLN A 298 -11.23 7.22 -36.08
CA GLN A 298 -11.85 8.38 -36.72
C GLN A 298 -10.82 9.45 -37.09
N ILE A 299 -9.89 9.78 -36.19
CA ILE A 299 -8.79 10.72 -36.46
C ILE A 299 -7.95 10.24 -37.65
N ALA A 300 -7.56 8.96 -37.68
CA ALA A 300 -6.78 8.41 -38.79
C ALA A 300 -7.51 8.54 -40.13
N SER A 301 -8.81 8.22 -40.17
CA SER A 301 -9.63 8.38 -41.39
C SER A 301 -9.79 9.84 -41.83
N GLN A 302 -9.84 10.78 -40.88
CA GLN A 302 -9.90 12.21 -41.14
C GLN A 302 -8.57 12.73 -41.72
N THR A 303 -7.44 12.27 -41.18
CA THR A 303 -6.12 12.60 -41.71
C THR A 303 -5.98 12.13 -43.15
N GLU A 304 -6.33 10.87 -43.45
CA GLU A 304 -6.28 10.35 -44.82
C GLU A 304 -7.20 11.14 -45.78
N ARG A 305 -8.42 11.51 -45.33
CA ARG A 305 -9.32 12.35 -46.12
C ARG A 305 -8.75 13.74 -46.38
N ASN A 306 -8.07 14.34 -45.39
CA ASN A 306 -7.44 15.64 -45.54
C ASN A 306 -6.27 15.60 -46.50
N ASP A 307 -5.45 14.53 -46.46
CA ASP A 307 -4.35 14.33 -47.40
C ASP A 307 -4.89 14.26 -48.85
N VAL A 308 -5.99 13.52 -49.08
CA VAL A 308 -6.63 13.44 -50.40
C VAL A 308 -7.17 14.80 -50.87
N LEU A 309 -7.77 15.59 -49.97
CA LEU A 309 -8.25 16.94 -50.28
C LEU A 309 -7.09 17.88 -50.63
N GLU A 310 -5.96 17.78 -49.92
CA GLU A 310 -4.76 18.56 -50.23
C GLU A 310 -4.24 18.23 -51.64
N PHE A 311 -4.19 16.95 -52.01
CA PHE A 311 -3.84 16.55 -53.38
C PHE A 311 -4.80 17.11 -54.44
N GLN A 312 -6.11 17.08 -54.19
CA GLN A 312 -7.10 17.64 -55.12
C GLN A 312 -6.96 19.15 -55.29
N VAL A 313 -6.68 19.89 -54.21
CA VAL A 313 -6.46 21.34 -54.28
C VAL A 313 -5.22 21.65 -55.11
N LEU A 314 -4.11 20.93 -54.89
CA LEU A 314 -2.89 21.11 -55.66
C LEU A 314 -3.08 20.81 -57.15
N GLU A 315 -3.82 19.75 -57.48
CA GLU A 315 -4.17 19.41 -58.86
C GLU A 315 -5.03 20.51 -59.52
N MET A 316 -6.00 21.06 -58.79
CA MET A 316 -6.79 22.20 -59.28
C MET A 316 -5.95 23.46 -59.53
N GLU A 317 -5.02 23.78 -58.62
CA GLU A 317 -4.11 24.92 -58.79
C GLU A 317 -3.17 24.77 -59.99
N GLU A 318 -2.65 23.56 -60.23
CA GLU A 318 -1.85 23.22 -61.41
C GLU A 318 -2.67 23.40 -62.70
N ASN A 319 -3.89 22.87 -62.72
CA ASN A 319 -4.80 22.98 -63.86
C ASN A 319 -5.16 24.45 -64.17
N GLN A 320 -5.39 25.27 -63.15
CA GLN A 320 -5.67 26.70 -63.34
C GLN A 320 -4.49 27.44 -63.98
N LYS A 321 -3.25 27.17 -63.53
CA LYS A 321 -2.04 27.78 -64.12
C LYS A 321 -1.89 27.40 -65.60
N GLN A 322 -2.21 26.17 -65.98
CA GLN A 322 -2.18 25.75 -67.37
C GLN A 322 -3.22 26.50 -68.20
N GLN A 323 -4.43 26.67 -67.67
CA GLN A 323 -5.52 27.38 -68.33
C GLN A 323 -5.18 28.86 -68.57
N ASP A 324 -4.58 29.52 -67.58
CA ASP A 324 -4.13 30.92 -67.70
C ASP A 324 -3.04 31.07 -68.78
N SER A 325 -2.10 30.13 -68.87
CA SER A 325 -1.06 30.13 -69.92
C SER A 325 -1.63 29.97 -71.33
N ILE A 326 -2.68 29.17 -71.49
CA ILE A 326 -3.37 28.99 -72.79
C ILE A 326 -4.11 30.29 -73.16
N ALA A 327 -4.78 30.92 -72.21
CA ALA A 327 -5.50 32.18 -72.44
C ALA A 327 -4.54 33.31 -72.91
N GLU A 328 -3.36 33.42 -72.31
CA GLU A 328 -2.36 34.42 -72.68
C GLU A 328 -1.85 34.21 -74.13
N LYS A 329 -1.57 32.96 -74.52
CA LYS A 329 -1.16 32.62 -75.90
C LYS A 329 -2.24 32.95 -76.92
N ASN A 330 -3.51 32.69 -76.59
CA ASN A 330 -4.64 32.97 -77.48
C ASN A 330 -4.84 34.49 -77.70
N SER A 331 -4.68 35.30 -76.66
CA SER A 331 -4.71 36.78 -76.77
C SER A 331 -3.67 37.31 -77.76
N LYS A 332 -2.45 36.76 -77.70
CA LYS A 332 -1.34 37.13 -78.59
C LYS A 332 -1.62 36.80 -80.06
N PHE A 333 -2.21 35.63 -80.32
CA PHE A 333 -2.60 35.22 -81.68
C PHE A 333 -3.68 36.12 -82.29
N GLU A 334 -4.68 36.57 -81.52
CA GLU A 334 -5.72 37.45 -82.08
C GLU A 334 -5.21 38.86 -82.38
N SER A 335 -4.23 39.36 -81.61
CA SER A 335 -3.57 40.63 -81.93
C SER A 335 -2.83 40.58 -83.28
N GLU A 336 -2.08 39.50 -83.55
CA GLU A 336 -1.37 39.33 -84.84
C GLU A 336 -2.34 39.21 -86.03
N LYS A 337 -3.45 38.49 -85.85
CA LYS A 337 -4.49 38.35 -86.89
C LYS A 337 -5.15 39.69 -87.23
N ALA A 338 -5.44 40.52 -86.24
CA ALA A 338 -6.02 41.84 -86.46
C ALA A 338 -5.07 42.76 -87.25
N GLN A 339 -3.76 42.65 -87.00
CA GLN A 339 -2.75 43.45 -87.68
C GLN A 339 -2.62 43.08 -89.17
N LEU A 340 -2.56 41.78 -89.48
CA LEU A 340 -2.48 41.30 -90.87
C LEU A 340 -3.72 41.64 -91.70
N LEU A 341 -4.92 41.62 -91.10
CA LEU A 341 -6.15 42.03 -91.78
C LEU A 341 -6.13 43.51 -92.19
N LYS A 342 -5.49 44.36 -91.38
CA LYS A 342 -5.35 45.79 -91.69
C LYS A 342 -4.41 46.02 -92.87
N GLU A 343 -3.26 45.35 -92.88
CA GLU A 343 -2.28 45.44 -93.98
C GLU A 343 -2.88 45.00 -95.33
N LEU A 344 -3.67 43.92 -95.32
CA LEU A 344 -4.36 43.45 -96.52
C LEU A 344 -5.32 44.51 -97.11
N GLU A 345 -6.07 45.19 -96.25
CA GLU A 345 -7.07 46.17 -96.67
C GLU A 345 -6.41 47.44 -97.24
N GLU A 346 -5.23 47.80 -96.74
CA GLU A 346 -4.40 48.88 -97.28
C GLU A 346 -3.87 48.53 -98.68
N VAL A 347 -3.38 47.32 -98.90
CA VAL A 347 -2.91 46.84 -100.22
C VAL A 347 -4.05 46.81 -101.25
N LYS A 348 -5.25 46.38 -100.85
CA LYS A 348 -6.42 46.39 -101.75
C LYS A 348 -6.81 47.81 -102.18
N LYS A 349 -6.77 48.78 -101.26
CA LYS A 349 -7.03 50.19 -101.59
C LYS A 349 -5.99 50.75 -102.55
N ALA A 350 -4.71 50.44 -102.33
CA ALA A 350 -3.63 50.85 -103.22
C ALA A 350 -3.76 50.23 -104.64
N HIS A 351 -4.20 48.98 -104.75
CA HIS A 351 -4.49 48.36 -106.05
C HIS A 351 -5.67 49.03 -106.76
N ALA A 352 -6.75 49.34 -106.04
CA ALA A 352 -7.92 50.01 -106.62
C ALA A 352 -7.60 51.40 -107.18
N THR A 353 -6.85 52.22 -106.43
CA THR A 353 -6.41 53.55 -106.89
C THR A 353 -5.48 53.45 -108.10
N GLN A 354 -4.58 52.46 -108.13
CA GLN A 354 -3.69 52.24 -109.29
C GLN A 354 -4.47 51.80 -110.54
N MET A 355 -5.53 51.01 -110.39
CA MET A 355 -6.41 50.65 -111.50
C MET A 355 -7.16 51.86 -112.06
N GLU A 356 -7.61 52.78 -111.20
CA GLU A 356 -8.27 54.04 -111.60
C GLU A 356 -7.31 55.02 -112.31
N THR A 357 -6.06 55.11 -111.86
CA THR A 357 -5.04 55.95 -112.53
C THR A 357 -4.71 55.41 -113.91
N MET A 358 -4.53 54.10 -114.08
CA MET A 358 -4.35 53.47 -115.40
C MET A 358 -5.57 53.70 -116.31
N ALA A 359 -6.78 53.58 -115.79
CA ALA A 359 -8.00 53.81 -116.57
C ALA A 359 -8.11 55.27 -117.05
N SER A 360 -7.72 56.23 -116.22
CA SER A 360 -7.69 57.66 -116.55
C SER A 360 -6.62 57.98 -117.61
N ILE A 361 -5.39 57.45 -117.45
CA ILE A 361 -4.31 57.61 -118.44
C ILE A 361 -4.71 57.00 -119.79
N ARG A 362 -5.35 55.82 -119.81
CA ARG A 362 -5.86 55.20 -121.06
C ARG A 362 -6.91 56.07 -121.74
N LYS A 363 -7.80 56.70 -120.97
CA LYS A 363 -8.85 57.59 -121.49
C LYS A 363 -8.28 58.89 -122.07
N GLU A 364 -7.25 59.45 -121.44
CA GLU A 364 -6.51 60.62 -121.95
C GLU A 364 -5.72 60.30 -123.22
N LEU A 365 -5.05 59.14 -123.26
CA LEU A 365 -4.34 58.65 -124.44
C LEU A 365 -5.28 58.48 -125.65
N GLU A 366 -6.47 57.94 -125.43
CA GLU A 366 -7.47 57.74 -126.48
C GLU A 366 -8.09 59.06 -126.97
N LYS A 367 -8.24 60.05 -126.08
CA LYS A 367 -8.66 61.41 -126.44
C LYS A 367 -7.62 62.11 -127.32
N HIS A 368 -6.33 61.98 -127.01
CA HIS A 368 -5.26 62.53 -127.84
C HIS A 368 -5.10 61.79 -129.18
N LYS A 369 -5.37 60.48 -129.24
CA LYS A 369 -5.40 59.73 -130.51
C LYS A 369 -6.58 60.08 -131.39
N SER A 370 -7.78 60.26 -130.82
CA SER A 370 -9.01 60.61 -131.55
C SER A 370 -9.07 62.07 -132.02
N ALA A 371 -8.30 62.97 -131.41
CA ALA A 371 -8.14 64.36 -131.87
C ALA A 371 -7.18 64.52 -133.07
N ALA A 372 -6.50 63.45 -133.50
CA ALA A 372 -5.52 63.48 -134.58
C ALA A 372 -6.01 62.87 -135.93
N PRO A 373 -7.02 63.46 -136.61
CA PRO A 373 -7.16 63.27 -138.04
C PRO A 373 -7.22 64.61 -138.79
N ALA A 374 -6.06 65.21 -139.07
CA ALA A 374 -5.83 66.09 -140.21
C ALA A 374 -4.32 66.28 -140.43
N ALA A 375 -3.90 66.36 -141.69
CA ALA A 375 -2.51 66.33 -142.13
C ALA A 375 -1.60 67.41 -141.47
N ASN A 376 -0.41 66.96 -141.03
CA ASN A 376 0.67 67.66 -140.30
C ASN A 376 0.52 67.76 -138.76
N PRO A 377 1.09 66.79 -138.00
CA PRO A 377 1.22 66.93 -136.56
C PRO A 377 2.31 67.97 -136.22
N THR A 378 2.00 68.86 -135.27
CA THR A 378 3.03 69.71 -134.67
C THR A 378 3.86 68.89 -133.68
N VAL A 379 5.16 69.18 -133.56
CA VAL A 379 6.11 68.45 -132.71
C VAL A 379 5.63 68.31 -131.25
N SER A 380 4.82 69.27 -130.77
CA SER A 380 4.25 69.30 -129.42
C SER A 380 3.23 68.18 -129.13
N GLU A 381 2.46 67.71 -130.11
CA GLU A 381 1.44 66.66 -129.88
C GLU A 381 2.08 65.26 -129.86
N SER A 382 3.13 65.05 -130.65
CA SER A 382 3.89 63.79 -130.64
C SER A 382 4.68 63.59 -129.34
N GLU A 383 5.16 64.64 -128.70
CA GLU A 383 5.86 64.54 -127.41
C GLU A 383 4.90 64.21 -126.27
N GLN A 384 3.70 64.79 -126.26
CA GLN A 384 2.67 64.48 -125.26
C GLN A 384 2.18 63.04 -125.35
N VAL A 385 2.01 62.49 -126.57
CA VAL A 385 1.65 61.08 -126.76
C VAL A 385 2.76 60.15 -126.25
N LYS A 386 4.04 60.49 -126.49
CA LYS A 386 5.17 59.71 -125.97
C LYS A 386 5.28 59.79 -124.44
N GLU A 387 5.06 60.96 -123.84
CA GLU A 387 5.06 61.10 -122.38
C GLU A 387 3.92 60.32 -121.73
N LEU A 388 2.72 60.36 -122.30
CA LEU A 388 1.57 59.57 -121.84
C LEU A 388 1.80 58.06 -122.01
N GLN A 389 2.45 57.62 -123.10
CA GLN A 389 2.85 56.22 -123.28
C GLN A 389 3.85 55.77 -122.21
N GLN A 390 4.86 56.59 -121.91
CA GLN A 390 5.86 56.26 -120.90
C GLN A 390 5.27 56.27 -119.48
N ARG A 391 4.29 57.14 -119.20
CA ARG A 391 3.51 57.11 -117.95
C ARG A 391 2.62 55.87 -117.85
N LEU A 392 2.00 55.44 -118.95
CA LEU A 392 1.19 54.22 -118.97
C LEU A 392 2.06 52.98 -118.72
N GLU A 393 3.24 52.87 -119.34
CA GLU A 393 4.16 51.75 -119.13
C GLU A 393 4.68 51.68 -117.68
N LYS A 394 4.99 52.84 -117.07
CA LYS A 394 5.31 52.92 -115.64
C LYS A 394 4.12 52.51 -114.75
N ALA A 395 2.91 52.92 -115.09
CA ALA A 395 1.71 52.55 -114.34
C ALA A 395 1.38 51.05 -114.48
N GLU A 396 1.61 50.46 -115.65
CA GLU A 396 1.41 49.03 -115.94
C GLU A 396 2.44 48.15 -115.24
N SER A 397 3.71 48.56 -115.19
CA SER A 397 4.75 47.85 -114.42
C SER A 397 4.51 47.93 -112.90
N ALA A 398 4.08 49.08 -112.38
CA ALA A 398 3.66 49.20 -110.98
C ALA A 398 2.43 48.32 -110.69
N ASN A 399 1.46 48.26 -111.61
CA ASN A 399 0.28 47.40 -111.44
C ASN A 399 0.61 45.90 -111.52
N ALA A 400 1.62 45.51 -112.30
CA ALA A 400 2.13 44.14 -112.31
C ALA A 400 2.76 43.77 -110.95
N SER A 401 3.52 44.67 -110.33
CA SER A 401 4.08 44.48 -108.98
C SER A 401 2.98 44.33 -107.92
N ILE A 402 2.00 45.24 -107.91
CA ILE A 402 0.87 45.18 -106.95
C ILE A 402 0.03 43.91 -107.16
N ASN A 403 -0.15 43.45 -108.40
CA ASN A 403 -0.85 42.18 -108.66
C ASN A 403 -0.10 40.97 -108.12
N GLU A 404 1.22 40.97 -108.18
CA GLU A 404 2.03 39.88 -107.62
C GLU A 404 1.99 39.90 -106.09
N GLU A 405 2.06 41.08 -105.47
CA GLU A 405 1.83 41.26 -104.03
C GLU A 405 0.42 40.80 -103.62
N LEU A 406 -0.62 41.13 -104.41
CA LEU A 406 -1.99 40.71 -104.17
C LEU A 406 -2.14 39.18 -104.28
N ARG A 407 -1.47 38.52 -105.23
CA ARG A 407 -1.44 37.05 -105.33
C ARG A 407 -0.72 36.42 -104.15
N SER A 408 0.43 36.96 -103.76
CA SER A 408 1.19 36.49 -102.61
C SER A 408 0.38 36.61 -101.32
N ALA A 409 -0.22 37.78 -101.07
CA ALA A 409 -1.09 38.03 -99.92
C ALA A 409 -2.34 37.12 -99.93
N SER A 410 -2.93 36.88 -101.11
CA SER A 410 -4.06 35.96 -101.26
C SER A 410 -3.68 34.51 -100.94
N LYS A 411 -2.47 34.09 -101.29
CA LYS A 411 -1.94 32.75 -100.97
C LYS A 411 -1.68 32.60 -99.46
N GLU A 412 -1.11 33.61 -98.82
CA GLU A 412 -0.91 33.63 -97.37
C GLU A 412 -2.23 33.63 -96.61
N LEU A 413 -3.24 34.40 -97.06
CA LEU A 413 -4.60 34.31 -96.54
C LEU A 413 -5.21 32.92 -96.66
N GLY A 414 -4.95 32.22 -97.76
CA GLY A 414 -5.39 30.84 -97.95
C GLY A 414 -4.79 29.90 -96.89
N LYS A 415 -3.49 30.04 -96.60
CA LYS A 415 -2.81 29.29 -95.53
C LYS A 415 -3.37 29.62 -94.16
N ILE A 416 -3.55 30.91 -93.85
CA ILE A 416 -4.13 31.35 -92.58
C ILE A 416 -5.55 30.80 -92.41
N ARG A 417 -6.37 30.82 -93.48
CA ARG A 417 -7.74 30.27 -93.43
C ARG A 417 -7.74 28.77 -93.13
N PHE A 418 -6.83 28.01 -93.74
CA PHE A 418 -6.66 26.58 -93.45
C PHE A 418 -6.20 26.35 -92.00
N GLN A 419 -5.24 27.13 -91.52
CA GLN A 419 -4.77 27.05 -90.13
C GLN A 419 -5.88 27.42 -89.12
N MET A 420 -6.69 28.43 -89.43
CA MET A 420 -7.86 28.82 -88.64
C MET A 420 -8.89 27.71 -88.57
N GLN A 421 -9.18 27.03 -89.69
CA GLN A 421 -10.09 25.90 -89.71
C GLN A 421 -9.57 24.72 -88.85
N GLY A 422 -8.25 24.47 -88.87
CA GLY A 422 -7.61 23.52 -87.96
C GLY A 422 -7.77 23.93 -86.49
N LYS A 423 -7.43 25.17 -86.15
CA LYS A 423 -7.59 25.72 -84.80
C LYS A 423 -9.05 25.68 -84.32
N GLU A 424 -10.01 25.93 -85.20
CA GLU A 424 -11.43 25.92 -84.86
C GLU A 424 -11.95 24.49 -84.58
N SER A 425 -11.43 23.49 -85.30
CA SER A 425 -11.65 22.08 -84.97
C SER A 425 -11.06 21.73 -83.60
N ASP A 426 -9.86 22.20 -83.28
CA ASP A 426 -9.22 21.95 -81.99
C ASP A 426 -9.94 22.65 -80.83
N LEU A 427 -10.36 23.90 -81.03
CA LEU A 427 -11.15 24.66 -80.06
C LEU A 427 -12.51 24.01 -79.81
N ASN A 428 -13.11 23.38 -80.84
CA ASN A 428 -14.34 22.61 -80.66
C ASN A 428 -14.13 21.29 -79.90
N ARG A 429 -12.97 20.63 -80.05
CA ARG A 429 -12.58 19.48 -79.21
C ARG A 429 -12.34 19.92 -77.76
N GLU A 430 -11.67 21.05 -77.58
CA GLU A 430 -11.40 21.63 -76.27
C GLU A 430 -12.71 21.97 -75.55
N ARG A 431 -13.67 22.64 -76.22
CA ARG A 431 -15.01 22.88 -75.66
C ARG A 431 -15.70 21.60 -75.19
N LYS A 432 -15.69 20.54 -76.01
CA LYS A 432 -16.28 19.26 -75.62
C LYS A 432 -15.59 18.65 -74.41
N MET A 433 -14.27 18.78 -74.31
CA MET A 433 -13.52 18.32 -73.13
C MET A 433 -13.88 19.16 -71.91
N THR A 434 -13.97 20.48 -72.03
CA THR A 434 -14.36 21.38 -70.94
C THR A 434 -15.80 21.13 -70.47
N GLU A 435 -16.74 20.88 -71.40
CA GLU A 435 -18.12 20.50 -71.07
C GLU A 435 -18.17 19.16 -70.33
N ALA A 436 -17.39 18.16 -70.77
CA ALA A 436 -17.30 16.88 -70.08
C ALA A 436 -16.68 17.01 -68.68
N LEU A 437 -15.61 17.81 -68.55
CA LEU A 437 -14.97 18.08 -67.27
C LEU A 437 -15.93 18.85 -66.34
N SER A 438 -16.67 19.82 -66.86
CA SER A 438 -17.69 20.57 -66.11
C SER A 438 -18.81 19.65 -65.63
N ALA A 439 -19.28 18.71 -66.46
CA ALA A 439 -20.27 17.71 -66.06
C ALA A 439 -19.74 16.77 -64.97
N GLN A 440 -18.47 16.35 -65.07
CA GLN A 440 -17.82 15.55 -64.04
C GLN A 440 -17.66 16.33 -62.73
N LEU A 441 -17.24 17.60 -62.80
CA LEU A 441 -17.13 18.48 -61.65
C LEU A 441 -18.50 18.67 -60.97
N GLN A 442 -19.56 18.90 -61.75
CA GLN A 442 -20.93 19.02 -61.26
C GLN A 442 -21.38 17.75 -60.50
N SER A 443 -21.01 16.57 -61.00
CA SER A 443 -21.27 15.29 -60.34
C SER A 443 -20.52 15.18 -59.00
N VAL A 444 -19.24 15.54 -58.97
CA VAL A 444 -18.42 15.49 -57.74
C VAL A 444 -18.91 16.49 -56.69
N VAL A 445 -19.28 17.70 -57.11
CA VAL A 445 -19.88 18.71 -56.23
C VAL A 445 -21.19 18.20 -55.63
N SER A 446 -22.04 17.59 -56.46
CA SER A 446 -23.32 17.03 -56.00
C SER A 446 -23.12 15.88 -55.00
N SER A 447 -22.19 14.95 -55.26
CA SER A 447 -21.91 13.86 -54.33
C SER A 447 -21.27 14.35 -53.03
N SER A 448 -20.37 15.33 -53.11
CA SER A 448 -19.75 15.97 -51.94
C SER A 448 -20.78 16.69 -51.07
N GLN A 449 -21.73 17.40 -51.71
CA GLN A 449 -22.81 18.07 -51.00
C GLN A 449 -23.76 17.08 -50.30
N GLU A 450 -24.05 15.93 -50.93
CA GLU A 450 -24.84 14.86 -50.32
C GLU A 450 -24.10 14.22 -49.13
N GLU A 451 -22.78 13.98 -49.24
CA GLU A 451 -21.96 13.53 -48.11
C GLU A 451 -21.92 14.54 -46.96
N ALA A 452 -21.83 15.83 -47.26
CA ALA A 452 -21.83 16.89 -46.25
C ALA A 452 -23.16 16.91 -45.47
N LEU A 453 -24.29 16.76 -46.15
CA LEU A 453 -25.61 16.65 -45.52
C LEU A 453 -25.71 15.41 -44.63
N LYS A 454 -25.23 14.24 -45.09
CA LYS A 454 -25.19 13.02 -44.26
C LYS A 454 -24.36 13.20 -42.99
N LYS A 455 -23.19 13.83 -43.11
CA LYS A 455 -22.34 14.14 -41.95
C LYS A 455 -22.99 15.15 -41.01
N GLU A 456 -23.72 16.13 -41.53
CA GLU A 456 -24.47 17.08 -40.71
C GLU A 456 -25.55 16.37 -39.88
N ASP A 457 -26.27 15.42 -40.48
CA ASP A 457 -27.29 14.63 -39.79
C ASP A 457 -26.69 13.68 -38.74
N GLU A 458 -25.55 13.06 -39.03
CA GLU A 458 -24.79 12.28 -38.04
C GLU A 458 -24.34 13.17 -36.87
N LEU A 459 -23.85 14.37 -37.15
CA LEU A 459 -23.41 15.32 -36.14
C LEU A 459 -24.58 15.82 -35.27
N LYS A 460 -25.78 15.99 -35.84
CA LYS A 460 -27.01 16.26 -35.08
C LYS A 460 -27.37 15.11 -34.15
N LYS A 461 -27.29 13.86 -34.62
CA LYS A 461 -27.54 12.66 -33.78
C LYS A 461 -26.52 12.55 -32.64
N LEU A 462 -25.25 12.82 -32.94
CA LEU A 462 -24.18 12.78 -31.94
C LEU A 462 -24.40 13.85 -30.86
N LYS A 463 -24.74 15.09 -31.25
CA LYS A 463 -25.09 16.18 -30.32
C LYS A 463 -26.26 15.80 -29.40
N ALA A 464 -27.33 15.25 -29.94
CA ALA A 464 -28.47 14.80 -29.13
C ALA A 464 -28.08 13.70 -28.12
N THR A 465 -27.15 12.82 -28.51
CA THR A 465 -26.64 11.77 -27.60
C THR A 465 -25.79 12.37 -26.49
N VAL A 466 -24.92 13.34 -26.80
CA VAL A 466 -24.10 14.06 -25.82
C VAL A 466 -24.97 14.85 -24.85
N GLU A 467 -25.99 15.56 -25.33
CA GLU A 467 -26.94 16.27 -24.47
C GLU A 467 -27.67 15.31 -23.51
N LYS A 468 -28.10 14.14 -24.01
CA LYS A 468 -28.70 13.10 -23.16
C LYS A 468 -27.72 12.61 -22.08
N GLN A 469 -26.48 12.28 -22.47
CA GLN A 469 -25.45 11.85 -21.52
C GLN A 469 -25.16 12.92 -20.47
N GLN A 470 -25.14 14.20 -20.86
CA GLN A 470 -24.96 15.33 -19.95
C GLN A 470 -26.09 15.38 -18.91
N THR A 471 -27.35 15.21 -19.34
CA THR A 471 -28.49 15.16 -18.41
C THR A 471 -28.44 13.96 -17.47
N ASP A 472 -27.98 12.80 -17.95
CA ASP A 472 -27.82 11.60 -17.11
C ASP A 472 -26.70 11.79 -16.07
N ILE A 473 -25.59 12.43 -16.44
CA ILE A 473 -24.51 12.78 -15.50
C ILE A 473 -25.03 13.74 -14.43
N GLU A 474 -25.76 14.79 -14.83
CA GLU A 474 -26.34 15.74 -13.87
C GLU A 474 -27.27 15.05 -12.88
N LYS A 475 -28.13 14.14 -13.35
CA LYS A 475 -28.99 13.33 -12.49
C LYS A 475 -28.17 12.44 -11.53
N MET A 476 -27.19 11.70 -12.03
CA MET A 476 -26.32 10.85 -11.19
C MET A 476 -25.55 11.67 -10.15
N THR A 477 -25.14 12.90 -10.47
CA THR A 477 -24.48 13.78 -9.48
C THR A 477 -25.45 14.29 -8.42
N ALA A 478 -26.72 14.50 -8.75
CA ALA A 478 -27.76 14.85 -7.79
C ALA A 478 -28.07 13.67 -6.85
N ASP A 479 -28.24 12.47 -7.41
CA ASP A 479 -28.49 11.24 -6.65
C ASP A 479 -27.32 10.93 -5.70
N LYS A 480 -26.07 11.12 -6.16
CA LYS A 480 -24.88 11.00 -5.31
C LYS A 480 -24.92 11.98 -4.14
N LYS A 481 -25.22 13.26 -4.38
CA LYS A 481 -25.32 14.26 -3.31
C LYS A 481 -26.42 13.92 -2.30
N GLU A 482 -27.51 13.33 -2.75
CA GLU A 482 -28.58 12.87 -1.85
C GLU A 482 -28.13 11.66 -1.02
N ALA A 483 -27.44 10.70 -1.64
CA ALA A 483 -26.87 9.54 -0.94
C ALA A 483 -25.82 9.96 0.09
N ASP A 484 -24.92 10.90 -0.25
CA ASP A 484 -23.91 11.44 0.67
C ASP A 484 -24.59 12.12 1.89
N LYS A 485 -25.67 12.88 1.67
CA LYS A 485 -26.46 13.47 2.78
C LYS A 485 -27.11 12.41 3.67
N LYS A 486 -27.66 11.35 3.08
CA LYS A 486 -28.23 10.22 3.84
C LYS A 486 -27.16 9.51 4.66
N TYR A 487 -25.98 9.31 4.08
CA TYR A 487 -24.83 8.73 4.77
C TYR A 487 -24.39 9.60 5.96
N GLU A 488 -24.21 10.92 5.76
CA GLU A 488 -23.86 11.84 6.86
C GLU A 488 -24.93 11.87 7.96
N ALA A 489 -26.21 11.78 7.61
CA ALA A 489 -27.29 11.70 8.60
C ALA A 489 -27.20 10.40 9.41
N LEU A 490 -26.99 9.27 8.73
CA LEU A 490 -26.86 7.96 9.36
C LEU A 490 -25.60 7.89 10.25
N GLU A 491 -24.50 8.50 9.83
CA GLU A 491 -23.26 8.59 10.60
C GLU A 491 -23.46 9.41 11.89
N LYS A 492 -24.23 10.51 11.82
CA LYS A 492 -24.62 11.27 13.01
C LYS A 492 -25.55 10.49 13.93
N GLU A 493 -26.53 9.79 13.39
CA GLU A 493 -27.41 8.92 14.17
C GLU A 493 -26.63 7.79 14.84
N PHE A 494 -25.68 7.17 14.12
CA PHE A 494 -24.81 6.14 14.67
C PHE A 494 -23.88 6.68 15.76
N ALA A 495 -23.36 7.89 15.59
CA ALA A 495 -22.57 8.57 16.61
C ALA A 495 -23.41 8.89 17.87
N ALA A 496 -24.64 9.39 17.70
CA ALA A 496 -25.57 9.63 18.79
C ALA A 496 -25.96 8.34 19.50
N PHE A 497 -26.24 7.27 18.75
CA PHE A 497 -26.52 5.95 19.29
C PHE A 497 -25.33 5.38 20.07
N ARG A 498 -24.09 5.59 19.60
CA ARG A 498 -22.86 5.24 20.34
C ARG A 498 -22.70 6.04 21.62
N GLU A 499 -23.19 7.27 21.66
CA GLU A 499 -23.18 8.13 22.85
C GLU A 499 -24.29 7.73 23.83
N GLU A 500 -25.47 7.32 23.34
CA GLU A 500 -26.62 6.86 24.13
C GLU A 500 -26.43 5.44 24.69
N GLN A 501 -25.77 4.55 23.93
CA GLN A 501 -25.30 3.24 24.39
C GLN A 501 -24.13 3.32 25.37
N ARG A 502 -23.60 4.53 25.65
CA ARG A 502 -22.53 4.72 26.62
C ARG A 502 -23.16 4.64 28.02
N PRO A 503 -22.93 3.56 28.80
CA PRO A 503 -23.52 3.45 30.13
C PRO A 503 -22.95 4.57 31.01
N GLU A 504 -23.80 5.25 31.78
CA GLU A 504 -23.41 6.29 32.75
C GLU A 504 -22.39 5.76 33.79
N ILE A 505 -22.33 4.44 33.94
CA ILE A 505 -21.32 3.72 34.72
C ILE A 505 -20.19 3.30 33.79
N ARG A 506 -19.26 4.23 33.56
CA ARG A 506 -17.91 3.97 33.07
C ARG A 506 -17.28 2.91 33.99
N THR A 507 -17.22 1.68 33.50
CA THR A 507 -16.94 0.47 34.29
C THR A 507 -15.73 0.63 35.21
N GLU A 508 -15.89 0.28 36.49
CA GLU A 508 -14.78 0.11 37.45
C GLU A 508 -13.63 -0.70 36.83
N LEU A 509 -13.94 -1.61 35.90
CA LEU A 509 -12.96 -2.36 35.11
C LEU A 509 -12.04 -1.50 34.23
N GLU A 510 -12.57 -0.52 33.48
CA GLU A 510 -11.74 0.41 32.69
C GLU A 510 -10.92 1.34 33.58
N ARG A 511 -11.49 1.78 34.72
CA ARG A 511 -10.75 2.54 35.73
C ARG A 511 -9.59 1.73 36.27
N ARG A 512 -9.81 0.46 36.62
CA ARG A 512 -8.76 -0.45 37.10
C ARG A 512 -7.75 -0.81 36.01
N TYR A 513 -8.18 -0.89 34.76
CA TYR A 513 -7.28 -1.14 33.63
C TYR A 513 -6.34 0.06 33.38
N GLU A 514 -6.87 1.29 33.34
CA GLU A 514 -6.02 2.48 33.21
C GLU A 514 -5.18 2.72 34.46
N GLU A 515 -5.67 2.39 35.66
CA GLU A 515 -4.87 2.42 36.90
C GLU A 515 -3.74 1.38 36.88
N ALA A 516 -4.00 0.16 36.39
CA ALA A 516 -2.98 -0.88 36.24
C ALA A 516 -1.93 -0.47 35.20
N LYS A 517 -2.35 0.11 34.08
CA LYS A 517 -1.47 0.64 33.03
C LYS A 517 -0.62 1.80 33.53
N TYR A 518 -1.19 2.70 34.33
CA TYR A 518 -0.47 3.79 34.98
C TYR A 518 0.56 3.26 35.99
N ARG A 519 0.18 2.28 36.84
CA ARG A 519 1.11 1.63 37.78
C ARG A 519 2.25 0.91 37.06
N LEU A 520 1.96 0.21 35.97
CA LEU A 520 2.96 -0.46 35.15
C LEU A 520 3.93 0.55 34.53
N LYS A 521 3.42 1.68 34.00
CA LYS A 521 4.25 2.74 33.45
C LYS A 521 5.20 3.32 34.51
N ASN A 522 4.69 3.64 35.70
CA ASN A 522 5.53 4.14 36.80
C ASN A 522 6.56 3.11 37.28
N ALA A 523 6.23 1.81 37.26
CA ALA A 523 7.17 0.74 37.59
C ALA A 523 8.29 0.64 36.56
N LEU A 524 7.97 0.74 35.26
CA LEU A 524 8.97 0.73 34.19
C LEU A 524 9.87 1.98 34.22
N GLU A 525 9.32 3.15 34.51
CA GLU A 525 10.12 4.37 34.72
C GLU A 525 11.08 4.22 35.92
N LYS A 526 10.62 3.67 37.05
CA LYS A 526 11.49 3.37 38.19
C LYS A 526 12.60 2.36 37.86
N ILE A 527 12.29 1.32 37.08
CA ILE A 527 13.30 0.36 36.62
C ILE A 527 14.36 1.07 35.78
N HIS A 528 13.94 1.94 34.87
CA HIS A 528 14.86 2.72 34.05
C HIS A 528 15.76 3.66 34.88
N ASP A 529 15.18 4.31 35.90
CA ASP A 529 15.96 5.13 36.84
C ASP A 529 16.99 4.29 37.62
N TYR A 530 16.63 3.07 38.03
CA TYR A 530 17.58 2.15 38.66
C TYR A 530 18.68 1.67 37.70
N GLU A 531 18.36 1.44 36.42
CA GLU A 531 19.36 1.09 35.40
C GLU A 531 20.36 2.24 35.20
N LEU A 532 19.88 3.49 35.15
CA LEU A 532 20.74 4.68 35.07
C LEU A 532 21.62 4.84 36.31
N LEU A 533 21.07 4.62 37.51
CA LEU A 533 21.83 4.60 38.76
C LEU A 533 22.86 3.48 38.78
N TYR A 534 22.52 2.29 38.28
CA TYR A 534 23.43 1.15 38.17
C TYR A 534 24.57 1.44 37.20
N GLU A 535 24.29 2.04 36.04
CA GLU A 535 25.33 2.47 35.10
C GLU A 535 26.22 3.58 35.68
N ALA A 536 25.65 4.52 36.43
CA ALA A 536 26.41 5.56 37.13
C ALA A 536 27.29 4.98 38.24
N ALA A 537 26.78 4.02 39.02
CA ALA A 537 27.52 3.30 40.05
C ALA A 537 28.66 2.48 39.43
N LYS A 538 28.41 1.78 38.32
CA LYS A 538 29.42 1.03 37.56
C LYS A 538 30.52 1.93 36.99
N LYS A 539 30.18 3.15 36.57
CA LYS A 539 31.19 4.16 36.15
C LYS A 539 32.03 4.65 37.32
N ALA A 540 31.44 4.77 38.51
CA ALA A 540 32.13 5.22 39.72
C ALA A 540 32.89 4.10 40.47
N GLU A 541 32.58 2.83 40.21
CA GLU A 541 33.31 1.64 40.68
C GLU A 541 34.76 1.60 40.13
N ASN A 542 34.98 2.17 38.95
CA ASN A 542 36.33 2.34 38.38
C ASN A 542 37.23 3.32 39.17
N ASP A 543 36.66 4.16 40.06
CA ASP A 543 37.40 5.14 40.87
C ASP A 543 37.73 4.65 42.30
N GLY A 544 37.45 3.38 42.62
CA GLY A 544 37.94 2.68 43.83
C GLY A 544 37.43 3.16 45.19
N LYS A 545 36.72 4.29 45.28
CA LYS A 545 36.16 4.82 46.55
C LYS A 545 34.85 4.15 46.97
N ILE A 546 34.06 3.68 46.03
CA ILE A 546 32.75 3.05 46.31
C ILE A 546 32.90 1.64 46.91
N SER A 547 33.96 0.92 46.54
CA SER A 547 34.21 -0.45 47.04
C SER A 547 34.33 -0.51 48.57
N LYS A 548 34.97 0.50 49.18
CA LYS A 548 35.17 0.50 50.63
C LYS A 548 33.91 0.90 51.42
N HIS A 549 33.13 1.84 50.89
CA HIS A 549 31.87 2.24 51.50
C HIS A 549 30.82 1.12 51.46
N LEU A 550 30.74 0.39 50.33
CA LEU A 550 29.87 -0.78 50.20
C LEU A 550 30.33 -1.96 51.07
N GLU A 551 31.64 -2.13 51.27
CA GLU A 551 32.17 -3.12 52.23
C GLU A 551 31.75 -2.79 53.67
N ASP A 552 31.83 -1.51 54.07
CA ASP A 552 31.41 -1.05 55.40
C ASP A 552 29.88 -1.20 55.59
N GLU A 553 29.06 -0.81 54.61
CA GLU A 553 27.59 -1.01 54.66
C GLU A 553 27.21 -2.50 54.67
N LEU A 554 27.95 -3.35 53.94
CA LEU A 554 27.71 -4.79 53.95
C LEU A 554 28.01 -5.41 55.33
N ILE A 555 29.02 -4.90 56.03
CA ILE A 555 29.32 -5.30 57.41
C ILE A 555 28.18 -4.86 58.33
N GLU A 556 27.71 -3.63 58.22
CA GLU A 556 26.61 -3.09 59.03
C GLU A 556 25.29 -3.86 58.82
N VAL A 557 24.95 -4.20 57.57
CA VAL A 557 23.78 -5.03 57.24
C VAL A 557 23.93 -6.44 57.78
N LYS A 558 25.13 -7.03 57.76
CA LYS A 558 25.38 -8.35 58.36
C LYS A 558 25.23 -8.33 59.87
N GLU A 559 25.71 -7.28 60.54
CA GLU A 559 25.54 -7.10 61.98
C GLU A 559 24.08 -6.87 62.37
N PHE A 560 23.34 -6.08 61.58
CA PHE A 560 21.91 -5.86 61.76
C PHE A 560 21.11 -7.16 61.56
N ASN A 561 21.43 -7.93 60.51
CA ASN A 561 20.76 -9.20 60.27
C ASN A 561 21.08 -10.23 61.38
N ALA A 562 22.33 -10.30 61.85
CA ALA A 562 22.69 -11.13 63.00
C ALA A 562 22.00 -10.67 64.30
N HIS A 563 21.63 -9.39 64.42
CA HIS A 563 20.83 -8.89 65.53
C HIS A 563 19.36 -9.31 65.41
N LEU A 564 18.77 -9.22 64.22
CA LEU A 564 17.41 -9.71 63.95
C LEU A 564 17.31 -11.22 64.19
N GLU A 565 18.27 -12.01 63.73
CA GLU A 565 18.30 -13.46 63.98
C GLU A 565 18.35 -13.76 65.48
N ARG A 566 19.14 -13.03 66.27
CA ARG A 566 19.16 -13.15 67.73
C ARG A 566 17.81 -12.77 68.36
N GLN A 567 17.15 -11.74 67.85
CA GLN A 567 15.81 -11.34 68.33
C GLN A 567 14.76 -12.40 67.98
N PHE A 568 14.76 -12.94 66.76
CA PHE A 568 13.85 -14.02 66.36
C PHE A 568 14.08 -15.31 67.14
N GLN A 569 15.34 -15.65 67.43
CA GLN A 569 15.66 -16.78 68.29
C GLN A 569 15.12 -16.56 69.71
N ALA A 570 15.36 -15.38 70.30
CA ALA A 570 14.83 -15.05 71.63
C ALA A 570 13.29 -15.07 71.65
N GLN A 571 12.62 -14.57 70.62
CA GLN A 571 11.17 -14.65 70.49
C GLN A 571 10.68 -16.10 70.37
N SER A 572 11.38 -16.94 69.59
CA SER A 572 11.07 -18.36 69.46
C SER A 572 11.21 -19.10 70.78
N ASP A 573 12.27 -18.82 71.55
CA ASP A 573 12.51 -19.40 72.86
C ASP A 573 11.41 -18.97 73.87
N ILE A 574 10.96 -17.71 73.82
CA ILE A 574 9.83 -17.21 74.63
C ILE A 574 8.53 -17.92 74.23
N ILE A 575 8.25 -18.07 72.94
CA ILE A 575 7.06 -18.78 72.45
C ILE A 575 7.09 -20.23 72.91
N GLU A 576 8.23 -20.90 72.85
CA GLU A 576 8.36 -22.29 73.30
C GLU A 576 8.18 -22.42 74.81
N ALA A 577 8.73 -21.50 75.60
CA ALA A 577 8.51 -21.43 77.04
C ALA A 577 7.02 -21.19 77.37
N LEU A 578 6.34 -20.32 76.64
CA LEU A 578 4.90 -20.06 76.79
C LEU A 578 4.05 -21.27 76.39
N LYS A 579 4.39 -21.94 75.29
CA LYS A 579 3.73 -23.19 74.88
C LYS A 579 3.88 -24.27 75.95
N LYS A 580 5.06 -24.43 76.52
CA LYS A 580 5.31 -25.38 77.61
C LYS A 580 4.48 -25.06 78.84
N LYS A 581 4.40 -23.78 79.25
CA LYS A 581 3.50 -23.34 80.33
C LYS A 581 2.03 -23.62 80.02
N LEU A 582 1.58 -23.36 78.80
CA LEU A 582 0.19 -23.58 78.40
C LEU A 582 -0.18 -25.08 78.39
N LEU A 583 0.73 -25.94 77.96
CA LEU A 583 0.57 -27.40 78.06
C LEU A 583 0.55 -27.89 79.51
N GLN A 584 1.40 -27.34 80.39
CA GLN A 584 1.38 -27.64 81.82
C GLN A 584 0.07 -27.20 82.47
N HIS A 585 -0.41 -26.00 82.17
CA HIS A 585 -1.68 -25.48 82.66
C HIS A 585 -2.87 -26.32 82.14
N ARG A 586 -2.86 -26.72 80.87
CA ARG A 586 -3.88 -27.61 80.30
C ARG A 586 -3.90 -28.97 81.00
N SER A 587 -2.73 -29.58 81.23
CA SER A 587 -2.61 -30.83 81.98
C SER A 587 -3.15 -30.71 83.41
N PHE A 588 -2.88 -29.57 84.07
CA PHE A 588 -3.45 -29.28 85.39
C PHE A 588 -4.97 -29.13 85.34
N CYS A 589 -5.52 -28.37 84.38
CA CYS A 589 -6.97 -28.24 84.18
C CYS A 589 -7.64 -29.59 83.91
N ASP A 590 -7.06 -30.43 83.06
CA ASP A 590 -7.56 -31.77 82.78
C ASP A 590 -7.55 -32.64 84.05
N LYS A 591 -6.53 -32.49 84.91
CA LYS A 591 -6.48 -33.18 86.21
C LYS A 591 -7.54 -32.64 87.18
N ILE A 592 -7.76 -31.33 87.25
CA ILE A 592 -8.84 -30.73 88.06
C ILE A 592 -10.21 -31.19 87.60
N ASN A 593 -10.46 -31.23 86.28
CA ASN A 593 -11.71 -31.73 85.71
C ASN A 593 -11.96 -33.20 86.12
N LYS A 594 -10.94 -34.07 85.99
CA LYS A 594 -11.03 -35.46 86.45
C LYS A 594 -11.30 -35.58 87.95
N LEU A 595 -10.69 -34.72 88.76
CA LEU A 595 -10.93 -34.70 90.21
C LEU A 595 -12.33 -34.18 90.55
N SER A 596 -12.89 -33.27 89.75
CA SER A 596 -14.27 -32.77 89.97
C SER A 596 -15.35 -33.83 89.73
N GLU A 597 -15.04 -34.90 88.98
CA GLU A 597 -15.93 -36.05 88.76
C GLU A 597 -15.93 -37.02 89.96
N LEU A 598 -15.02 -36.87 90.91
CA LEU A 598 -14.98 -37.70 92.12
C LEU A 598 -15.94 -37.13 93.19
N GLU A 599 -16.77 -37.97 93.77
CA GLU A 599 -17.67 -37.56 94.86
C GLU A 599 -16.96 -37.50 96.24
N ASP A 600 -15.84 -38.21 96.40
CA ASP A 600 -15.10 -38.28 97.68
C ASP A 600 -14.11 -37.11 97.82
N ALA A 601 -14.52 -36.11 98.60
CA ALA A 601 -13.71 -34.95 98.96
C ALA A 601 -12.37 -35.32 99.64
N SER A 602 -12.27 -36.47 100.31
CA SER A 602 -11.01 -36.94 100.93
C SER A 602 -9.99 -37.33 99.89
N ARG A 603 -10.45 -38.08 98.89
CA ARG A 603 -9.62 -38.57 97.79
C ARG A 603 -9.17 -37.43 96.89
N ILE A 604 -10.06 -36.47 96.62
CA ILE A 604 -9.70 -35.24 95.89
C ILE A 604 -8.61 -34.46 96.63
N GLN A 605 -8.76 -34.28 97.94
CA GLN A 605 -7.79 -33.56 98.75
C GLN A 605 -6.41 -34.25 98.73
N GLU A 606 -6.36 -35.58 98.85
CA GLU A 606 -5.11 -36.34 98.83
C GLU A 606 -4.40 -36.27 97.47
N GLU A 607 -5.14 -36.41 96.37
CA GLU A 607 -4.63 -36.27 95.00
C GLU A 607 -4.07 -34.87 94.71
N LEU A 608 -4.72 -33.81 95.21
CA LEU A 608 -4.22 -32.43 95.09
C LEU A 608 -2.97 -32.20 95.92
N VAL A 609 -2.88 -32.78 97.12
CA VAL A 609 -1.67 -32.72 97.95
C VAL A 609 -0.51 -33.45 97.27
N MET A 610 -0.75 -34.64 96.71
CA MET A 610 0.27 -35.38 95.97
C MET A 610 0.74 -34.61 94.74
N PHE A 611 -0.19 -34.05 93.95
CA PHE A 611 0.15 -33.21 92.80
C PHE A 611 0.98 -31.97 93.19
N SER A 612 0.67 -31.33 94.33
CA SER A 612 1.43 -30.18 94.83
C SER A 612 2.85 -30.52 95.28
N ARG A 613 3.08 -31.75 95.75
CA ARG A 613 4.42 -32.23 96.14
C ARG A 613 5.28 -32.59 94.93
N GLU A 614 4.65 -33.11 93.89
CA GLU A 614 5.31 -33.50 92.64
C GLU A 614 5.61 -32.29 91.74
N ASN A 615 4.87 -31.19 91.90
CA ASN A 615 5.01 -29.99 91.07
C ASN A 615 5.26 -28.74 91.92
N ASN A 616 6.49 -28.21 91.87
CA ASN A 616 6.87 -26.95 92.54
C ASN A 616 6.53 -25.67 91.74
N CYS A 617 5.67 -25.77 90.72
CA CYS A 617 5.22 -24.65 89.90
C CYS A 617 3.99 -23.94 90.49
N ASP A 618 3.53 -22.85 89.85
CA ASP A 618 2.40 -22.06 90.33
C ASP A 618 1.09 -22.88 90.35
N GLU A 619 0.93 -23.84 89.44
CA GLU A 619 -0.17 -24.81 89.43
C GLU A 619 -0.12 -25.74 90.65
N GLY A 620 1.08 -26.14 91.10
CA GLY A 620 1.24 -26.93 92.32
C GLY A 620 0.91 -26.15 93.59
N LYS A 621 1.27 -24.86 93.64
CA LYS A 621 0.84 -23.96 94.72
C LYS A 621 -0.67 -23.77 94.73
N LEU A 622 -1.29 -23.63 93.55
CA LEU A 622 -2.74 -23.53 93.41
C LEU A 622 -3.43 -24.83 93.87
N ALA A 623 -2.91 -25.99 93.49
CA ALA A 623 -3.39 -27.29 93.95
C ALA A 623 -3.32 -27.43 95.48
N ALA A 624 -2.22 -26.98 96.10
CA ALA A 624 -2.07 -26.96 97.56
C ALA A 624 -3.12 -26.05 98.23
N ASN A 625 -3.38 -24.87 97.67
CA ASN A 625 -4.39 -23.95 98.17
C ASN A 625 -5.81 -24.54 98.06
N ILE A 626 -6.15 -25.19 96.93
CA ILE A 626 -7.43 -25.86 96.74
C ILE A 626 -7.58 -27.01 97.76
N ALA A 627 -6.52 -27.81 97.96
CA ALA A 627 -6.53 -28.89 98.95
C ALA A 627 -6.75 -28.37 100.39
N LEU A 628 -6.18 -27.21 100.74
CA LEU A 628 -6.41 -26.56 102.04
C LEU A 628 -7.87 -26.12 102.19
N ILE A 629 -8.46 -25.52 101.17
CA ILE A 629 -9.88 -25.12 101.18
C ILE A 629 -10.79 -26.34 101.39
N ILE A 630 -10.56 -27.43 100.66
CA ILE A 630 -11.34 -28.68 100.81
C ILE A 630 -11.19 -29.23 102.22
N LYS A 631 -9.97 -29.23 102.78
CA LYS A 631 -9.70 -29.66 104.17
C LYS A 631 -10.50 -28.84 105.19
N ASP A 632 -10.58 -27.53 105.01
CA ASP A 632 -11.26 -26.63 105.94
C ASP A 632 -12.79 -26.74 105.82
N ILE A 633 -13.33 -26.89 104.61
CA ILE A 633 -14.76 -27.17 104.37
C ILE A 633 -15.17 -28.48 105.08
N ARG A 634 -14.33 -29.52 104.99
CA ARG A 634 -14.57 -30.81 105.66
C ARG A 634 -14.52 -30.74 107.18
N LYS A 635 -13.72 -29.84 107.75
CA LYS A 635 -13.65 -29.63 109.21
C LYS A 635 -14.84 -28.83 109.74
N ASN A 636 -15.38 -27.92 108.93
CA ASN A 636 -16.52 -27.07 109.33
C ASN A 636 -17.90 -27.68 109.05
N THR A 637 -18.00 -28.83 108.38
CA THR A 637 -19.28 -29.48 108.03
C THR A 637 -19.95 -30.26 109.18
N PHE A 638 -19.40 -30.23 110.40
CA PHE A 638 -19.99 -30.87 111.59
C PHE A 638 -20.61 -29.90 112.62
N TYR A 639 -20.72 -28.59 112.33
CA TYR A 639 -21.50 -27.66 113.15
C TYR A 639 -22.35 -26.68 112.31
N SER A 640 -23.65 -26.96 112.33
CA SER A 640 -24.80 -26.06 112.16
C SER A 640 -25.17 -25.51 110.77
N PRO A 641 -26.48 -25.40 110.46
CA PRO A 641 -26.98 -24.75 109.25
C PRO A 641 -26.65 -23.25 109.24
N LEU A 642 -26.27 -22.73 108.07
CA LEU A 642 -26.17 -21.29 107.81
C LEU A 642 -27.57 -20.64 107.93
N GLU A 643 -27.90 -20.17 109.13
CA GLU A 643 -28.95 -19.16 109.31
C GLU A 643 -28.45 -17.84 108.69
N ILE A 644 -29.05 -17.46 107.56
CA ILE A 644 -28.85 -16.12 106.97
C ILE A 644 -29.56 -15.12 107.89
N SER A 645 -28.80 -14.52 108.81
CA SER A 645 -29.25 -13.37 109.60
C SER A 645 -29.23 -12.10 108.72
N THR A 646 -30.39 -11.65 108.29
CA THR A 646 -30.60 -10.38 107.58
C THR A 646 -30.65 -9.16 108.52
N ALA A 647 -30.06 -9.25 109.71
CA ALA A 647 -30.27 -8.27 110.78
C ALA A 647 -29.05 -7.40 111.10
N HIS A 648 -28.13 -7.10 110.17
CA HIS A 648 -27.16 -5.99 110.34
C HIS A 648 -26.72 -5.37 108.99
N HIS A 649 -27.69 -4.86 108.22
CA HIS A 649 -27.40 -3.86 107.20
C HIS A 649 -27.30 -2.46 107.84
N LYS A 650 -26.08 -2.03 108.14
CA LYS A 650 -25.72 -0.60 108.03
C LYS A 650 -24.88 -0.44 106.78
N ILE A 651 -25.57 -0.35 105.66
CA ILE A 651 -24.99 0.17 104.41
C ILE A 651 -24.63 1.62 104.70
N ARG A 652 -23.34 1.91 104.90
CA ARG A 652 -22.81 3.27 104.82
C ARG A 652 -22.53 3.57 103.34
N PRO A 653 -23.01 4.70 102.79
CA PRO A 653 -22.66 5.11 101.44
C PRO A 653 -21.17 5.42 101.39
N TYR A 654 -20.43 4.78 100.49
CA TYR A 654 -19.06 5.16 100.20
C TYR A 654 -19.10 6.42 99.33
N SER A 655 -18.92 7.57 99.98
CA SER A 655 -18.69 8.86 99.35
C SER A 655 -17.23 8.94 98.88
N SER A 656 -17.09 9.39 97.63
CA SER A 656 -15.88 9.91 96.98
C SER A 656 -15.05 10.87 97.86
N VAL A 657 -13.74 10.63 97.96
CA VAL A 657 -12.65 11.62 98.07
C VAL A 657 -11.39 10.89 97.58
N ASP A 658 -10.95 11.11 96.35
CA ASP A 658 -9.95 12.11 95.99
C ASP A 658 -8.58 11.88 96.67
N SER A 659 -7.65 11.38 95.88
CA SER A 659 -6.22 11.57 96.10
C SER A 659 -5.59 11.77 94.73
N SER A 660 -5.85 12.96 94.23
CA SER A 660 -5.02 13.70 93.28
C SER A 660 -3.53 13.53 93.58
N ALA A 661 -2.80 13.04 92.59
CA ALA A 661 -1.55 13.63 92.08
C ALA A 661 -1.16 12.79 90.84
N GLU A 662 -0.79 13.29 89.68
CA GLU A 662 -0.77 14.61 89.06
C GLU A 662 -0.27 14.31 87.60
N TRP A 663 -0.46 15.24 86.67
CA TRP A 663 0.14 15.26 85.31
C TRP A 663 -0.59 14.63 84.11
N GLN A 664 -1.53 15.46 83.63
CA GLN A 664 -1.59 16.04 82.28
C GLN A 664 -2.30 15.28 81.14
N SER A 665 -3.53 15.75 80.93
CA SER A 665 -4.34 15.73 79.72
C SER A 665 -3.79 16.59 78.57
N ASN A 666 -4.12 16.21 77.33
CA ASN A 666 -4.88 17.00 76.33
C ASN A 666 -5.33 15.99 75.25
N SER A 667 -6.64 15.73 75.03
CA SER A 667 -7.61 16.52 74.24
C SER A 667 -7.17 16.64 72.77
N SER A 668 -7.96 16.38 71.71
CA SER A 668 -9.43 16.40 71.53
C SER A 668 -9.80 15.90 70.12
N GLU A 669 -11.05 15.39 69.99
CA GLU A 669 -12.02 15.57 68.87
C GLU A 669 -11.66 15.06 67.45
N GLY A 670 -12.56 14.47 66.65
CA GLY A 670 -14.02 14.29 66.73
C GLY A 670 -14.51 13.42 65.55
N ILE A 671 -15.52 12.55 65.75
CA ILE A 671 -16.92 12.63 65.23
C ILE A 671 -16.97 12.85 63.68
N VAL A 672 -17.69 12.13 62.81
CA VAL A 672 -19.06 11.59 62.81
C VAL A 672 -19.20 10.55 61.67
N SER A 673 -19.99 9.50 61.88
CA SER A 673 -20.84 8.89 60.83
C SER A 673 -22.29 8.99 61.29
N PRO A 674 -23.24 9.17 60.37
CA PRO A 674 -24.60 8.68 60.61
C PRO A 674 -25.14 7.90 59.41
N ASP A 675 -25.63 6.70 59.70
CA ASP A 675 -26.60 5.98 58.87
C ASP A 675 -28.03 6.37 59.27
N GLU A 676 -28.92 6.29 58.27
CA GLU A 676 -30.34 5.91 58.32
C GLU A 676 -31.35 6.70 59.19
N HIS A 677 -32.32 7.35 58.53
CA HIS A 677 -33.71 6.84 58.40
C HIS A 677 -34.64 7.84 57.66
N ASP A 678 -35.53 7.27 56.86
CA ASP A 678 -36.94 7.64 56.65
C ASP A 678 -37.34 9.11 56.37
N GLU A 679 -37.51 9.45 55.09
CA GLU A 679 -38.75 9.91 54.41
C GLU A 679 -38.50 10.35 52.96
#